data_AF-A0A517MT72-F1
#
_entry.id   AF-A0A517MT72-F1
#
_cell.length_a   1.000
_cell.length_b   1.000
_cell.length_c   1.000
_cell.angle_alpha   90.00
_cell.angle_beta   90.00
_cell.angle_gamma   90.00
#
_symmetry.space_group_name_H-M   'P 1'
#
loop_
_entity.id
_entity.type
_entity.pdbx_description
1 polymer ?
#
loop_
_entity_poly.entity_id
_entity_poly.type
_entity_poly.pdbx_seq_one_letter_code
_entity_poly.pdbx_strand_id
1 'polypeptide(L)'
;MPEDPAKTIETLRQEIRRHERLYYVDATPEISDQEFDLLLKELEEVEAAHPELITADSPSQRVSGQPIDGFETVPHAQRMYSIDNTYNVEDLTKWAKRCFEALDPRLVELASESIAIDNQETEVKGQRTAEAKAVREKANLQREALASRTSDHLDAASAHGYPLPGGYVTEPKVDGVAISLRYENGLLTQAITRGDGTHGDDVTQNVRAIRSIPLKLSAVGKVPLPAILEVRGEIFMPQSEFVRLNEVTVAAGNEPFANPRNSTAGTLKQLDPQIVAERRLQFLAHGVGEMSAEAAEQITSHSEFLQHAASWGIPTNPLNQRCESLREAIDEIEKFEDQRNELAYAVDGVVVKVDSYAAQQHMGFTSKAPRWAIAYKYAAEQAETTLLEVQWQVGKTGKLTPRAKMEPVLVAGTTVQHATLHNFGEITRKDIRVGDRVIIEKAGEIIPQVVRVVKNKRPDGLKEMKAPEACPECAGEVEIAFSSASDGETGRETARYCINAECPAQLRERLIHFAGRGQMDIDGLGEKAVEQLTEAGLIGTFGDVFSLHERREEVLKLERMGEKKADNLFAGIVAAKDRGLARVLASLGIRHVGSTSGRIIAEHYGTLDALSKATAEDIQSFKANGSESGIGEEIAKSLHHFLHSERGQHVFAELKEAGVDLTMPQTEQGSTQKLAGKSLVVTGKLTRYTREEIQELIRTHGGRAASSVSKSTDYLIAGEKAGSKLTKAEQLGVKVLNEAEFHEILQDT
;
A
#
# COMPACT_ATOMS: atom_id res chain seq x y z
N MET A 1 -58.92 3.30 17.62
CA MET A 1 -58.31 2.17 16.90
C MET A 1 -56.85 2.19 17.29
N PRO A 2 -56.22 1.08 17.70
CA PRO A 2 -54.77 1.09 17.92
C PRO A 2 -54.11 1.54 16.60
N GLU A 3 -53.26 2.56 16.66
CA GLU A 3 -52.52 3.04 15.50
C GLU A 3 -51.68 1.91 14.93
N ASP A 4 -51.59 1.84 13.60
CA ASP A 4 -50.75 0.87 12.90
C ASP A 4 -49.29 1.06 13.36
N PRO A 5 -48.66 0.06 14.01
CA PRO A 5 -47.29 0.19 14.50
C PRO A 5 -46.30 0.57 13.41
N ALA A 6 -46.49 0.09 12.17
CA ALA A 6 -45.63 0.44 11.05
C ALA A 6 -45.72 1.92 10.69
N LYS A 7 -46.93 2.49 10.75
CA LYS A 7 -47.17 3.91 10.48
C LYS A 7 -46.61 4.80 11.60
N THR A 8 -46.71 4.34 12.84
CA THR A 8 -46.18 5.03 14.02
C THR A 8 -44.65 5.09 13.97
N ILE A 9 -44.00 3.96 13.70
CA ILE A 9 -42.55 3.87 13.52
C ILE A 9 -42.07 4.80 12.39
N GLU A 10 -42.74 4.78 11.23
CA GLU A 10 -42.34 5.64 10.10
C GLU A 10 -42.50 7.13 10.41
N THR A 11 -43.53 7.51 11.17
CA THR A 11 -43.75 8.89 11.60
C THR A 11 -42.63 9.34 12.54
N LEU A 12 -42.32 8.55 13.57
CA LEU A 12 -41.22 8.82 14.51
C LEU A 12 -39.87 8.90 13.79
N ARG A 13 -39.59 8.00 12.85
CA ARG A 13 -38.37 8.03 12.04
C ARG A 13 -38.26 9.33 11.23
N GLN A 14 -39.34 9.77 10.59
CA GLN A 14 -39.36 11.01 9.81
C GLN A 14 -39.17 12.23 10.69
N GLU A 15 -39.81 12.26 11.85
CA GLU A 15 -39.73 13.36 12.81
C GLU A 15 -38.33 13.48 13.40
N ILE A 16 -37.73 12.37 13.86
CA ILE A 16 -36.36 12.33 14.36
C ILE A 16 -35.38 12.79 13.27
N ARG A 17 -35.48 12.26 12.04
CA ARG A 17 -34.63 12.69 10.91
C ARG A 17 -34.77 14.18 10.58
N ARG A 18 -35.99 14.73 10.70
CA ARG A 18 -36.23 16.16 10.51
C ARG A 18 -35.53 16.97 11.59
N HIS A 19 -35.62 16.54 12.84
CA HIS A 19 -34.99 17.24 13.96
C HIS A 19 -33.47 17.08 13.99
N GLU A 20 -32.93 15.93 13.60
CA GLU A 20 -31.50 15.76 13.32
C GLU A 20 -31.02 16.77 12.27
N ARG A 21 -31.75 16.90 11.16
CA ARG A 21 -31.42 17.88 10.13
C ARG A 21 -31.49 19.31 10.68
N LEU A 22 -32.57 19.69 11.37
CA LEU A 22 -32.72 21.05 11.90
C LEU A 22 -31.63 21.41 12.92
N TYR A 23 -31.25 20.45 13.76
CA TYR A 23 -30.23 20.62 14.79
C TYR A 23 -28.82 20.66 14.18
N TYR A 24 -28.47 19.69 13.33
CA TYR A 24 -27.10 19.52 12.83
C TYR A 24 -26.82 20.23 11.49
N VAL A 25 -27.78 20.31 10.58
CA VAL A 25 -27.61 20.87 9.22
C VAL A 25 -28.03 22.33 9.18
N ASP A 26 -29.24 22.63 9.63
CA ASP A 26 -29.83 23.95 9.48
C ASP A 26 -29.51 24.87 10.68
N ALA A 27 -28.83 24.36 11.71
CA ALA A 27 -28.48 25.05 12.96
C ALA A 27 -29.64 25.85 13.58
N THR A 28 -30.86 25.35 13.39
CA THR A 28 -32.13 25.98 13.78
C THR A 28 -33.01 24.93 14.49
N PRO A 29 -32.57 24.40 15.65
CA PRO A 29 -33.33 23.38 16.36
C PRO A 29 -34.70 23.92 16.80
N GLU A 30 -35.75 23.18 16.46
CA GLU A 30 -37.14 23.51 16.85
C GLU A 30 -37.55 22.88 18.18
N ILE A 31 -36.83 21.84 18.62
CA ILE A 31 -37.08 21.11 19.88
C ILE A 31 -35.80 21.07 20.71
N SER A 32 -35.96 20.92 22.02
CA SER A 32 -34.85 20.74 22.96
C SER A 32 -34.27 19.32 22.90
N ASP A 33 -33.03 19.16 23.37
CA ASP A 33 -32.37 17.85 23.48
C ASP A 33 -33.21 16.85 24.28
N GLN A 34 -33.89 17.30 25.34
CA GLN A 34 -34.78 16.47 26.13
C GLN A 34 -35.98 15.95 25.33
N GLU A 35 -36.57 16.79 24.47
CA GLU A 35 -37.70 16.39 23.62
C GLU A 35 -37.24 15.45 22.50
N PHE A 36 -36.05 15.65 21.97
CA PHE A 36 -35.42 14.73 21.02
C PHE A 36 -35.16 13.36 21.64
N ASP A 37 -34.61 13.30 22.85
CA ASP A 37 -34.38 12.05 23.59
C ASP A 37 -35.69 11.30 23.87
N LEU A 38 -36.79 12.02 24.12
CA LEU A 38 -38.11 11.42 24.30
C LEU A 38 -38.63 10.77 23.01
N LEU A 39 -38.47 11.44 21.85
CA LEU A 39 -38.85 10.88 20.55
C LEU A 39 -38.03 9.63 20.22
N LEU A 40 -36.72 9.67 20.48
CA LEU A 40 -35.84 8.52 20.24
C LEU A 40 -36.20 7.35 21.14
N LYS A 41 -36.47 7.61 22.43
CA LYS A 41 -36.92 6.59 23.39
C LYS A 41 -38.27 5.99 23.01
N GLU A 42 -39.21 6.80 22.52
CA GLU A 42 -40.50 6.32 22.03
C GLU A 42 -40.32 5.40 20.81
N LEU A 43 -39.44 5.78 19.86
CA LEU A 43 -39.08 4.92 18.74
C LEU A 43 -38.47 3.59 19.20
N GLU A 44 -37.54 3.62 20.16
CA GLU A 44 -36.94 2.42 20.74
C GLU A 44 -37.97 1.50 21.42
N GLU A 45 -38.93 2.07 22.17
CA GLU A 45 -39.98 1.31 22.84
C GLU A 45 -40.93 0.62 21.85
N VAL A 46 -41.33 1.32 20.78
CA VAL A 46 -42.21 0.77 19.75
C VAL A 46 -41.49 -0.28 18.91
N GLU A 47 -40.22 -0.06 18.58
CA GLU A 47 -39.39 -1.02 17.84
C GLU A 47 -39.05 -2.27 18.68
N ALA A 48 -38.86 -2.13 19.98
CA ALA A 48 -38.67 -3.26 20.89
C ALA A 48 -39.93 -4.14 20.97
N ALA A 49 -41.13 -3.54 20.88
CA ALA A 49 -42.40 -4.26 20.82
C ALA A 49 -42.67 -4.93 19.45
N HIS A 50 -42.03 -4.45 18.38
CA HIS A 50 -42.17 -4.94 17.00
C HIS A 50 -40.82 -5.17 16.29
N PRO A 51 -40.01 -6.16 16.72
CA PRO A 51 -38.66 -6.37 16.19
C PRO A 51 -38.61 -6.63 14.67
N GLU A 52 -39.68 -7.15 14.08
CA GLU A 52 -39.83 -7.40 12.64
C GLU A 52 -39.89 -6.12 11.79
N LEU A 53 -40.16 -4.96 12.41
CA LEU A 53 -40.27 -3.66 11.75
C LEU A 53 -38.98 -2.81 11.89
N ILE A 54 -37.97 -3.31 12.60
CA ILE A 54 -36.67 -2.65 12.74
C ILE A 54 -35.93 -2.69 11.41
N THR A 55 -35.55 -1.52 10.91
CA THR A 55 -34.74 -1.39 9.70
C THR A 55 -33.33 -0.92 10.05
N ALA A 56 -32.33 -1.32 9.25
CA ALA A 56 -30.94 -0.96 9.47
C ALA A 56 -30.65 0.56 9.32
N ASP A 57 -31.60 1.32 8.78
CA ASP A 57 -31.56 2.77 8.62
C ASP A 57 -32.41 3.53 9.65
N SER A 58 -32.97 2.85 10.66
CA SER A 58 -33.74 3.50 11.73
C SER A 58 -32.83 4.37 12.61
N PRO A 59 -33.25 5.58 13.02
CA PRO A 59 -32.48 6.44 13.94
C PRO A 59 -32.13 5.78 15.27
N SER A 60 -33.00 4.93 15.82
CA SER A 60 -32.71 4.12 17.02
C SER A 60 -31.51 3.19 16.87
N GLN A 61 -31.15 2.83 15.64
CA GLN A 61 -30.02 1.97 15.34
C GLN A 61 -28.76 2.77 15.02
N ARG A 62 -28.87 4.10 14.81
CA ARG A 62 -27.77 4.96 14.34
C ARG A 62 -27.50 6.09 15.32
N VAL A 63 -26.29 6.10 15.87
CA VAL A 63 -25.84 7.23 16.68
C VAL A 63 -25.49 8.39 15.74
N SER A 64 -26.27 9.47 15.78
CA SER A 64 -25.85 10.79 15.29
C SER A 64 -24.75 11.31 16.22
N GLY A 65 -23.50 10.91 15.93
CA GLY A 65 -22.34 11.26 16.76
C GLY A 65 -21.96 12.74 16.63
N GLN A 66 -21.45 13.31 17.73
CA GLN A 66 -20.73 14.60 17.66
C GLN A 66 -19.51 14.49 16.74
N PRO A 67 -19.02 15.61 16.18
CA PRO A 67 -17.76 15.62 15.45
C PRO A 67 -16.64 14.94 16.26
N ILE A 68 -15.92 14.02 15.63
CA ILE A 68 -14.77 13.33 16.24
C ILE A 68 -13.54 14.24 16.20
N ASP A 69 -12.72 14.21 17.25
CA ASP A 69 -11.52 15.06 17.34
C ASP A 69 -10.41 14.64 16.35
N GLY A 70 -10.42 13.39 15.91
CA GLY A 70 -9.44 12.80 15.00
C GLY A 70 -9.64 11.29 14.82
N PHE A 71 -8.78 10.66 14.00
CA PHE A 71 -8.77 9.22 13.79
C PHE A 71 -7.57 8.58 14.48
N GLU A 72 -7.79 7.47 15.18
CA GLU A 72 -6.73 6.65 15.75
C GLU A 72 -6.22 5.65 14.72
N THR A 73 -4.90 5.48 14.62
CA THR A 73 -4.30 4.42 13.79
C THR A 73 -4.20 3.14 14.61
N VAL A 74 -4.90 2.08 14.21
CA VAL A 74 -4.97 0.80 14.92
C VAL A 74 -4.46 -0.36 14.06
N PRO A 75 -3.92 -1.44 14.67
CA PRO A 75 -3.49 -2.61 13.93
C PRO A 75 -4.67 -3.45 13.43
N HIS A 76 -4.52 -4.06 12.25
CA HIS A 76 -5.47 -5.05 11.75
C HIS A 76 -5.26 -6.41 12.43
N ALA A 77 -6.34 -7.11 12.78
CA ALA A 77 -6.27 -8.48 13.32
C ALA A 77 -5.58 -9.45 12.34
N GLN A 78 -5.83 -9.27 11.05
CA GLN A 78 -5.10 -9.92 9.97
C GLN A 78 -4.65 -8.88 8.94
N ARG A 79 -3.46 -9.03 8.37
CA ARG A 79 -2.94 -8.09 7.37
C ARG A 79 -3.89 -7.97 6.16
N MET A 80 -4.13 -6.75 5.69
CA MET A 80 -4.77 -6.46 4.41
C MET A 80 -3.70 -6.35 3.31
N TYR A 81 -3.81 -7.18 2.28
CA TYR A 81 -2.86 -7.21 1.17
C TYR A 81 -3.33 -6.37 -0.03
N SER A 82 -2.40 -6.04 -0.92
CA SER A 82 -2.75 -5.61 -2.28
C SER A 82 -3.00 -6.84 -3.16
N ILE A 83 -3.49 -6.63 -4.38
CA ILE A 83 -3.62 -7.68 -5.39
C ILE A 83 -2.63 -7.38 -6.51
N ASP A 84 -2.00 -8.42 -7.08
CA ASP A 84 -1.15 -8.28 -8.26
C ASP A 84 -2.01 -8.06 -9.51
N ASN A 85 -1.54 -7.24 -10.45
CA ASN A 85 -2.29 -6.90 -11.66
C ASN A 85 -1.77 -7.68 -12.87
N THR A 86 -2.69 -8.00 -13.78
CA THR A 86 -2.44 -8.43 -15.15
C THR A 86 -3.28 -7.61 -16.12
N TYR A 87 -2.86 -7.53 -17.39
CA TYR A 87 -3.54 -6.78 -18.45
C TYR A 87 -3.82 -7.63 -19.69
N ASN A 88 -3.49 -8.92 -19.64
CA ASN A 88 -3.64 -9.82 -20.76
C ASN A 88 -3.90 -11.26 -20.28
N VAL A 89 -4.53 -12.03 -21.16
CA VAL A 89 -4.92 -13.41 -20.92
C VAL A 89 -3.70 -14.32 -20.75
N GLU A 90 -2.57 -14.02 -21.38
CA GLU A 90 -1.35 -14.84 -21.30
C GLU A 90 -0.79 -14.86 -19.87
N ASP A 91 -0.70 -13.70 -19.22
CA ASP A 91 -0.21 -13.57 -17.85
C ASP A 91 -1.22 -14.13 -16.83
N LEU A 92 -2.51 -14.00 -17.10
CA LEU A 92 -3.57 -14.67 -16.33
C LEU A 92 -3.44 -16.20 -16.43
N THR A 93 -3.17 -16.72 -17.63
CA THR A 93 -2.93 -18.15 -17.89
C THR A 93 -1.68 -18.65 -17.18
N LYS A 94 -0.58 -17.87 -17.18
CA LYS A 94 0.63 -18.17 -16.39
C LYS A 94 0.33 -18.20 -14.89
N TRP A 95 -0.52 -17.31 -14.40
CA TRP A 95 -0.95 -17.31 -13.00
C TRP A 95 -1.73 -18.59 -12.66
N ALA A 96 -2.74 -18.94 -13.44
CA ALA A 96 -3.55 -20.14 -13.24
C ALA A 96 -2.70 -21.42 -13.31
N LYS A 97 -1.75 -21.48 -14.24
CA LYS A 97 -0.76 -22.56 -14.32
C LYS A 97 0.01 -22.72 -13.00
N ARG A 98 0.51 -21.62 -12.42
CA ARG A 98 1.21 -21.66 -11.12
C ARG A 98 0.31 -22.11 -9.97
N CYS A 99 -0.97 -21.70 -9.99
CA CYS A 99 -1.95 -22.18 -9.02
C CYS A 99 -2.19 -23.69 -9.17
N PHE A 100 -2.32 -24.19 -10.40
CA PHE A 100 -2.47 -25.61 -10.70
C PHE A 100 -1.25 -26.42 -10.27
N GLU A 101 -0.05 -25.98 -10.62
CA GLU A 101 1.22 -26.61 -10.20
C GLU A 101 1.36 -26.70 -8.68
N ALA A 102 0.83 -25.72 -7.95
CA ALA A 102 0.88 -25.71 -6.49
C ALA A 102 -0.13 -26.65 -5.81
N LEU A 103 -1.18 -27.08 -6.51
CA LEU A 103 -2.31 -27.80 -5.91
C LEU A 103 -2.53 -29.20 -6.48
N ASP A 104 -2.05 -29.47 -7.70
CA ASP A 104 -2.26 -30.74 -8.38
C ASP A 104 -1.45 -31.87 -7.72
N PRO A 105 -2.10 -32.92 -7.17
CA PRO A 105 -1.42 -33.99 -6.46
C PRO A 105 -0.41 -34.75 -7.32
N ARG A 106 -0.68 -34.87 -8.63
CA ARG A 106 0.18 -35.60 -9.57
C ARG A 106 1.46 -34.82 -9.84
N LEU A 107 1.39 -33.50 -9.96
CA LEU A 107 2.57 -32.65 -10.07
C LEU A 107 3.42 -32.65 -8.79
N VAL A 108 2.80 -32.75 -7.61
CA VAL A 108 3.52 -32.93 -6.34
C VAL A 108 4.25 -34.28 -6.29
N GLU A 109 3.62 -35.35 -6.77
CA GLU A 109 4.25 -36.67 -6.91
C GLU A 109 5.43 -36.62 -7.89
N LEU A 110 5.23 -36.04 -9.08
CA LEU A 110 6.27 -35.88 -10.10
C LEU A 110 7.45 -35.02 -9.59
N ALA A 111 7.18 -33.97 -8.80
CA ALA A 111 8.23 -33.18 -8.16
C ALA A 111 9.04 -34.00 -7.14
N SER A 112 8.38 -34.90 -6.42
CA SER A 112 9.04 -35.83 -5.49
C SER A 112 9.91 -36.85 -6.24
N GLU A 113 9.44 -37.37 -7.38
CA GLU A 113 10.24 -38.21 -8.29
C GLU A 113 11.49 -37.45 -8.79
N SER A 114 11.36 -36.17 -9.14
CA SER A 114 12.49 -35.33 -9.58
C SER A 114 13.57 -35.22 -8.50
N ILE A 115 13.17 -34.95 -7.25
CA ILE A 115 14.08 -34.86 -6.12
C ILE A 115 14.82 -36.18 -5.90
N ALA A 116 14.13 -37.33 -6.05
CA ALA A 116 14.75 -38.64 -5.92
C ALA A 116 15.82 -38.88 -7.00
N ILE A 117 15.59 -38.44 -8.24
CA ILE A 117 16.57 -38.52 -9.33
C ILE A 117 17.80 -37.63 -9.04
N ASP A 118 17.58 -36.41 -8.54
CA ASP A 118 18.66 -35.48 -8.22
C ASP A 118 19.53 -35.97 -7.04
N ASN A 119 18.92 -36.65 -6.06
CA ASN A 119 19.65 -37.28 -4.96
C ASN A 119 20.56 -38.42 -5.47
N GLN A 120 20.09 -39.27 -6.38
CA GLN A 120 20.88 -40.34 -6.98
C GLN A 120 22.09 -39.81 -7.76
N GLU A 121 21.95 -38.69 -8.46
CA GLU A 121 23.10 -38.07 -9.15
C GLU A 121 24.09 -37.43 -8.15
N THR A 122 23.59 -36.87 -7.05
CA THR A 122 24.41 -36.24 -6.02
C THR A 122 25.35 -37.24 -5.34
N GLU A 123 24.92 -38.49 -5.14
CA GLU A 123 25.72 -39.58 -4.57
C GLU A 123 26.98 -39.92 -5.39
N VAL A 124 26.92 -39.76 -6.72
CA VAL A 124 28.03 -40.06 -7.64
C VAL A 124 28.76 -38.81 -8.13
N LYS A 125 28.49 -37.66 -7.51
CA LYS A 125 29.07 -36.36 -7.91
C LYS A 125 30.59 -36.35 -7.69
N GLY A 126 31.35 -35.98 -8.74
CA GLY A 126 32.81 -35.93 -8.70
C GLY A 126 33.54 -37.28 -8.93
N GLN A 127 32.81 -38.40 -8.93
CA GLN A 127 33.37 -39.71 -9.28
C GLN A 127 33.57 -39.84 -10.80
N ARG A 128 34.64 -40.52 -11.24
CA ARG A 128 34.99 -40.77 -12.65
C ARG A 128 35.01 -42.26 -13.02
N THR A 129 34.23 -43.07 -12.31
CA THR A 129 34.09 -44.52 -12.57
C THR A 129 33.07 -44.77 -13.69
N ALA A 130 33.15 -45.94 -14.34
CA ALA A 130 32.16 -46.36 -15.34
C ALA A 130 30.76 -46.47 -14.74
N GLU A 131 30.66 -46.89 -13.47
CA GLU A 131 29.43 -46.97 -12.68
C GLU A 131 28.82 -45.58 -12.45
N ALA A 132 29.62 -44.58 -12.05
CA ALA A 132 29.16 -43.20 -11.87
C ALA A 132 28.67 -42.58 -13.20
N LYS A 133 29.29 -42.94 -14.32
CA LYS A 133 28.82 -42.51 -15.66
C LYS A 133 27.46 -43.12 -16.01
N ALA A 134 27.27 -44.41 -15.76
CA ALA A 134 26.00 -45.10 -16.01
C ALA A 134 24.85 -44.55 -15.15
N VAL A 135 25.12 -44.20 -13.88
CA VAL A 135 24.14 -43.56 -12.98
C VAL A 135 23.69 -42.20 -13.51
N ARG A 136 24.63 -41.35 -13.99
CA ARG A 136 24.29 -40.04 -14.58
C ARG A 136 23.48 -40.16 -15.87
N GLU A 137 23.86 -41.11 -16.72
CA GLU A 137 23.14 -41.37 -17.99
C GLU A 137 21.71 -41.85 -17.72
N LYS A 138 21.53 -42.75 -16.74
CA LYS A 138 20.22 -43.19 -16.28
C LYS A 138 19.40 -42.04 -15.67
N ALA A 139 20.00 -41.20 -14.82
CA ALA A 139 19.33 -40.04 -14.23
C ALA A 139 18.86 -39.04 -15.30
N ASN A 140 19.67 -38.79 -16.34
CA ASN A 140 19.26 -37.93 -17.46
C ASN A 140 18.07 -38.49 -18.23
N LEU A 141 18.07 -39.78 -18.58
CA LEU A 141 16.92 -40.42 -19.23
C LEU A 141 15.66 -40.35 -18.37
N GLN A 142 15.81 -40.53 -17.05
CA GLN A 142 14.69 -40.41 -16.11
C GLN A 142 14.18 -38.97 -16.02
N ARG A 143 15.05 -37.94 -16.06
CA ARG A 143 14.64 -36.54 -16.12
C ARG A 143 13.91 -36.19 -17.40
N GLU A 144 14.39 -36.66 -18.55
CA GLU A 144 13.73 -36.43 -19.84
C GLU A 144 12.32 -37.05 -19.85
N ALA A 145 12.19 -38.29 -19.37
CA ALA A 145 10.89 -38.96 -19.24
C ALA A 145 9.96 -38.25 -18.23
N LEU A 146 10.51 -37.76 -17.11
CA LEU A 146 9.75 -37.03 -16.10
C LEU A 146 9.30 -35.66 -16.62
N ALA A 147 10.16 -34.94 -17.34
CA ALA A 147 9.84 -33.67 -17.97
C ALA A 147 8.74 -33.86 -19.04
N SER A 148 8.81 -34.93 -19.84
CA SER A 148 7.74 -35.27 -20.78
C SER A 148 6.42 -35.50 -20.07
N ARG A 149 6.37 -36.37 -19.05
CA ARG A 149 5.14 -36.64 -18.27
C ARG A 149 4.56 -35.39 -17.64
N THR A 150 5.43 -34.50 -17.14
CA THR A 150 5.04 -33.22 -16.55
C THR A 150 4.44 -32.29 -17.60
N SER A 151 5.09 -32.18 -18.77
CA SER A 151 4.58 -31.40 -19.90
C SER A 151 3.23 -31.92 -20.37
N ASP A 152 3.09 -33.23 -20.59
CA ASP A 152 1.84 -33.86 -21.04
C ASP A 152 0.69 -33.58 -20.07
N HIS A 153 0.95 -33.63 -18.76
CA HIS A 153 -0.07 -33.33 -17.74
C HIS A 153 -0.44 -31.85 -17.71
N LEU A 154 0.53 -30.96 -17.86
CA LEU A 154 0.28 -29.51 -17.96
C LEU A 154 -0.45 -29.13 -19.24
N ASP A 155 -0.16 -29.78 -20.37
CA ASP A 155 -0.84 -29.57 -21.64
C ASP A 155 -2.30 -30.06 -21.55
N ALA A 156 -2.54 -31.20 -20.91
CA ALA A 156 -3.88 -31.69 -20.61
C ALA A 156 -4.65 -30.73 -19.69
N ALA A 157 -4.01 -30.19 -18.66
CA ALA A 157 -4.61 -29.21 -17.76
C ALA A 157 -4.93 -27.88 -18.49
N SER A 158 -4.02 -27.38 -19.31
CA SER A 158 -4.20 -26.21 -20.17
C SER A 158 -5.38 -26.40 -21.13
N ALA A 159 -5.52 -27.60 -21.69
CA ALA A 159 -6.65 -28.00 -22.54
C ALA A 159 -8.01 -28.03 -21.81
N HIS A 160 -8.04 -27.91 -20.48
CA HIS A 160 -9.24 -27.78 -19.67
C HIS A 160 -9.26 -26.48 -18.84
N GLY A 161 -8.37 -25.53 -19.15
CA GLY A 161 -8.32 -24.24 -18.44
C GLY A 161 -7.85 -24.34 -16.99
N TYR A 162 -6.88 -25.21 -16.70
CA TYR A 162 -6.29 -25.37 -15.36
C TYR A 162 -7.36 -25.54 -14.26
N PRO A 163 -8.12 -26.64 -14.27
CA PRO A 163 -9.16 -26.86 -13.26
C PRO A 163 -8.55 -26.96 -11.86
N LEU A 164 -9.13 -26.26 -10.88
CA LEU A 164 -8.67 -26.25 -9.49
C LEU A 164 -9.73 -26.84 -8.54
N PRO A 165 -9.33 -27.35 -7.36
CA PRO A 165 -10.28 -27.69 -6.30
C PRO A 165 -11.16 -26.48 -5.94
N GLY A 166 -12.47 -26.61 -6.13
CA GLY A 166 -13.44 -25.52 -5.91
C GLY A 166 -13.59 -24.55 -7.09
N GLY A 167 -12.66 -24.52 -8.05
CA GLY A 167 -12.69 -23.62 -9.20
C GLY A 167 -12.19 -22.20 -8.88
N TYR A 168 -12.71 -21.24 -9.64
CA TYR A 168 -12.39 -19.83 -9.56
C TYR A 168 -13.63 -19.01 -9.22
N VAL A 169 -13.43 -17.80 -8.70
CA VAL A 169 -14.47 -16.78 -8.57
C VAL A 169 -13.99 -15.52 -9.27
N THR A 170 -14.84 -14.97 -10.13
CA THR A 170 -14.64 -13.66 -10.76
C THR A 170 -15.54 -12.63 -10.08
N GLU A 171 -14.97 -11.46 -9.78
CA GLU A 171 -15.67 -10.38 -9.09
C GLU A 171 -15.31 -9.04 -9.73
N PRO A 172 -16.27 -8.13 -9.96
CA PRO A 172 -15.96 -6.77 -10.38
C PRO A 172 -14.98 -6.10 -9.42
N LYS A 173 -13.91 -5.53 -9.96
CA LYS A 173 -12.93 -4.81 -9.16
C LYS A 173 -13.42 -3.39 -8.95
N VAL A 174 -14.17 -3.19 -7.86
CA VAL A 174 -14.75 -1.90 -7.49
C VAL A 174 -13.64 -0.87 -7.22
N ASP A 175 -13.77 0.32 -7.80
CA ASP A 175 -12.84 1.42 -7.58
C ASP A 175 -13.28 2.29 -6.41
N GLY A 176 -12.75 1.98 -5.22
CA GLY A 176 -13.09 2.68 -3.99
C GLY A 176 -11.96 2.66 -2.95
N VAL A 177 -12.36 2.50 -1.70
CA VAL A 177 -11.48 2.43 -0.54
C VAL A 177 -11.74 1.14 0.23
N ALA A 178 -10.70 0.30 0.30
CA ALA A 178 -10.73 -0.93 1.07
C ALA A 178 -10.93 -0.65 2.57
N ILE A 179 -11.89 -1.37 3.16
CA ILE A 179 -12.25 -1.33 4.57
C ILE A 179 -12.30 -2.75 5.15
N SER A 180 -11.95 -2.87 6.43
CA SER A 180 -12.20 -4.06 7.24
C SER A 180 -13.30 -3.75 8.26
N LEU A 181 -14.38 -4.56 8.28
CA LEU A 181 -15.52 -4.43 9.17
C LEU A 181 -15.53 -5.62 10.15
N ARG A 182 -15.35 -5.36 11.43
CA ARG A 182 -15.40 -6.38 12.48
C ARG A 182 -16.78 -6.44 13.10
N TYR A 183 -17.36 -7.63 13.07
CA TYR A 183 -18.59 -7.98 13.77
C TYR A 183 -18.29 -8.95 14.89
N GLU A 184 -18.82 -8.68 16.07
CA GLU A 184 -18.78 -9.59 17.21
C GLU A 184 -20.20 -9.94 17.63
N ASN A 185 -20.51 -11.24 17.65
CA ASN A 185 -21.87 -11.76 17.87
C ASN A 185 -22.91 -11.07 16.98
N GLY A 186 -22.53 -10.77 15.73
CA GLY A 186 -23.37 -10.09 14.76
C GLY A 186 -23.49 -8.57 14.91
N LEU A 187 -22.83 -7.93 15.86
CA LEU A 187 -22.86 -6.46 16.01
C LEU A 187 -21.57 -5.85 15.43
N LEU A 188 -21.70 -4.80 14.63
CA LEU A 188 -20.54 -4.05 14.11
C LEU A 188 -19.83 -3.38 15.30
N THR A 189 -18.61 -3.82 15.59
CA THR A 189 -17.80 -3.27 16.69
C THR A 189 -16.72 -2.33 16.18
N GLN A 190 -16.14 -2.59 15.01
CA GLN A 190 -15.03 -1.80 14.49
C GLN A 190 -15.00 -1.73 12.96
N ALA A 191 -14.55 -0.61 12.42
CA ALA A 191 -14.23 -0.47 11.00
C ALA A 191 -12.89 0.24 10.79
N ILE A 192 -11.95 -0.42 10.11
CA ILE A 192 -10.57 0.05 9.93
C ILE A 192 -10.27 0.19 8.44
N THR A 193 -9.72 1.34 8.04
CA THR A 193 -9.20 1.54 6.68
C THR A 193 -7.98 0.67 6.39
N ARG A 194 -7.64 0.44 5.13
CA ARG A 194 -6.45 -0.39 4.82
C ARG A 194 -5.13 0.15 5.38
N GLY A 195 -4.92 1.46 5.35
CA GLY A 195 -3.63 2.09 5.66
C GLY A 195 -2.45 1.47 4.89
N ASP A 196 -1.42 1.03 5.62
CA ASP A 196 -0.24 0.33 5.06
C ASP A 196 -0.43 -1.20 4.92
N GLY A 197 -1.60 -1.69 5.32
CA GLY A 197 -2.01 -3.08 5.33
C GLY A 197 -1.81 -3.78 6.68
N THR A 198 -0.96 -3.27 7.57
CA THR A 198 -0.82 -3.77 8.95
C THR A 198 -1.51 -2.87 9.96
N HIS A 199 -1.55 -1.56 9.71
CA HIS A 199 -2.28 -0.58 10.47
C HIS A 199 -3.18 0.26 9.56
N GLY A 200 -4.28 0.76 10.12
CA GLY A 200 -5.15 1.70 9.44
C GLY A 200 -5.92 2.58 10.40
N ASP A 201 -6.53 3.62 9.86
CA ASP A 201 -7.34 4.56 10.63
C ASP A 201 -8.66 3.88 11.03
N ASP A 202 -9.02 3.94 12.32
CA ASP A 202 -10.33 3.54 12.84
C ASP A 202 -11.38 4.57 12.42
N VAL A 203 -12.25 4.19 11.51
CA VAL A 203 -13.32 5.03 10.93
C VAL A 203 -14.70 4.52 11.32
N THR A 204 -14.82 3.82 12.45
CA THR A 204 -16.05 3.15 12.90
C THR A 204 -17.25 4.09 12.90
N GLN A 205 -17.11 5.32 13.42
CA GLN A 205 -18.21 6.29 13.46
C GLN A 205 -18.68 6.69 12.06
N ASN A 206 -17.76 6.96 11.14
CA ASN A 206 -18.08 7.31 9.76
C ASN A 206 -18.73 6.14 9.02
N VAL A 207 -18.25 4.92 9.28
CA VAL A 207 -18.83 3.71 8.69
C VAL A 207 -20.24 3.44 9.19
N ARG A 208 -20.56 3.76 10.46
CA ARG A 208 -21.93 3.66 10.99
C ARG A 208 -22.92 4.57 10.26
N ALA A 209 -22.45 5.67 9.69
CA ALA A 209 -23.26 6.58 8.88
C ALA A 209 -23.62 6.02 7.49
N ILE A 210 -22.89 5.00 7.00
CA ILE A 210 -23.09 4.43 5.66
C ILE A 210 -24.31 3.51 5.66
N ARG A 211 -25.30 3.81 4.80
CA ARG A 211 -26.60 3.12 4.82
C ARG A 211 -26.54 1.65 4.44
N SER A 212 -25.71 1.30 3.47
CA SER A 212 -25.60 -0.08 2.97
C SER A 212 -24.90 -1.02 3.95
N ILE A 213 -24.25 -0.53 5.00
CA ILE A 213 -23.53 -1.38 5.96
C ILE A 213 -24.48 -1.73 7.11
N PRO A 214 -24.77 -3.02 7.36
CA PRO A 214 -25.60 -3.42 8.48
C PRO A 214 -24.86 -3.20 9.79
N LEU A 215 -25.51 -2.60 10.79
CA LEU A 215 -24.94 -2.45 12.13
C LEU A 215 -25.13 -3.71 12.99
N LYS A 216 -26.16 -4.47 12.65
CA LYS A 216 -26.48 -5.77 13.22
C LYS A 216 -26.78 -6.74 12.10
N LEU A 217 -26.09 -7.87 12.10
CA LEU A 217 -26.31 -8.97 11.18
C LEU A 217 -27.57 -9.73 11.58
N SER A 218 -28.31 -10.17 10.57
CA SER A 218 -29.51 -10.99 10.78
C SER A 218 -29.16 -12.45 10.58
N ALA A 219 -29.47 -13.30 11.56
CA ALA A 219 -29.37 -14.74 11.39
C ALA A 219 -30.53 -15.22 10.51
N VAL A 220 -30.32 -15.31 9.21
CA VAL A 220 -31.32 -15.84 8.26
C VAL A 220 -30.88 -17.22 7.81
N GLY A 221 -31.63 -18.27 8.20
CA GLY A 221 -31.39 -19.65 7.75
C GLY A 221 -30.74 -20.57 8.78
N LYS A 222 -30.00 -21.59 8.30
CA LYS A 222 -29.43 -22.68 9.11
C LYS A 222 -27.98 -22.46 9.58
N VAL A 223 -27.30 -21.44 9.07
CA VAL A 223 -25.90 -21.16 9.45
C VAL A 223 -25.90 -20.09 10.55
N PRO A 224 -25.39 -20.41 11.76
CA PRO A 224 -25.35 -19.46 12.87
C PRO A 224 -24.39 -18.31 12.55
N LEU A 225 -24.67 -17.14 13.11
CA LEU A 225 -23.74 -16.01 13.02
C LEU A 225 -22.41 -16.37 13.70
N PRO A 226 -21.26 -16.13 13.05
CA PRO A 226 -19.97 -16.33 13.69
C PRO A 226 -19.84 -15.45 14.95
N ALA A 227 -19.19 -15.96 15.98
CA ALA A 227 -18.90 -15.18 17.18
C ALA A 227 -18.00 -13.97 16.86
N ILE A 228 -17.07 -14.16 15.92
CA ILE A 228 -16.21 -13.12 15.35
C ILE A 228 -16.27 -13.27 13.83
N LEU A 229 -16.53 -12.17 13.13
CA LEU A 229 -16.49 -12.08 11.68
C LEU A 229 -15.88 -10.75 11.24
N GLU A 230 -14.73 -10.80 10.60
CA GLU A 230 -14.12 -9.67 9.90
C GLU A 230 -14.48 -9.76 8.41
N VAL A 231 -15.26 -8.80 7.92
CA VAL A 231 -15.62 -8.69 6.50
C VAL A 231 -14.78 -7.63 5.84
N ARG A 232 -14.18 -7.97 4.70
CA ARG A 232 -13.40 -7.05 3.88
C ARG A 232 -14.21 -6.69 2.65
N GLY A 233 -14.19 -5.41 2.31
CA GLY A 233 -14.92 -4.91 1.16
C GLY A 233 -14.38 -3.57 0.71
N GLU A 234 -15.07 -3.01 -0.28
CA GLU A 234 -14.76 -1.71 -0.83
C GLU A 234 -15.91 -0.76 -0.52
N ILE A 235 -15.58 0.38 0.09
CA ILE A 235 -16.51 1.52 0.17
C ILE A 235 -16.29 2.38 -1.06
N PHE A 236 -17.36 2.73 -1.76
CA PHE A 236 -17.32 3.54 -2.98
C PHE A 236 -18.45 4.55 -3.03
N MET A 237 -18.29 5.55 -3.89
CA MET A 237 -19.31 6.55 -4.19
C MET A 237 -19.97 6.18 -5.52
N PRO A 238 -21.30 5.99 -5.55
CA PRO A 238 -22.01 5.78 -6.81
C PRO A 238 -21.81 6.94 -7.78
N GLN A 239 -21.77 6.67 -9.08
CA GLN A 239 -21.51 7.67 -10.12
C GLN A 239 -22.55 8.79 -10.10
N SER A 240 -23.83 8.46 -9.88
CA SER A 240 -24.91 9.44 -9.76
C SER A 240 -24.72 10.37 -8.56
N GLU A 241 -24.23 9.85 -7.44
CA GLU A 241 -23.97 10.64 -6.23
C GLU A 241 -22.72 11.51 -6.38
N PHE A 242 -21.69 11.03 -7.09
CA PHE A 242 -20.52 11.83 -7.44
C PHE A 242 -20.88 13.03 -8.33
N VAL A 243 -21.73 12.80 -9.35
CA VAL A 243 -22.23 13.89 -10.22
C VAL A 243 -23.01 14.91 -9.40
N ARG A 244 -23.99 14.46 -8.59
CA ARG A 244 -24.77 15.34 -7.71
C ARG A 244 -23.88 16.13 -6.75
N LEU A 245 -22.89 15.48 -6.13
CA LEU A 245 -21.96 16.13 -5.20
C LEU A 245 -21.17 17.25 -5.90
N ASN A 246 -20.69 17.00 -7.12
CA ASN A 246 -19.99 18.01 -7.90
C ASN A 246 -20.89 19.17 -8.33
N GLU A 247 -22.13 18.91 -8.72
CA GLU A 247 -23.11 19.97 -9.04
C GLU A 247 -23.34 20.89 -7.83
N VAL A 248 -23.55 20.32 -6.64
CA VAL A 248 -23.70 21.09 -5.39
C VAL A 248 -22.42 21.86 -5.06
N THR A 249 -21.24 21.24 -5.24
CA THR A 249 -19.94 21.85 -4.95
C THR A 249 -19.67 23.06 -5.85
N VAL A 250 -19.95 22.93 -7.15
CA VAL A 250 -19.80 24.01 -8.13
C VAL A 250 -20.83 25.12 -7.89
N ALA A 251 -22.08 24.78 -7.56
CA ALA A 251 -23.10 25.76 -7.21
C ALA A 251 -22.73 26.59 -5.97
N ALA A 252 -21.98 26.00 -5.03
CA ALA A 252 -21.40 26.68 -3.87
C ALA A 252 -20.11 27.47 -4.17
N GLY A 253 -19.65 27.49 -5.43
CA GLY A 253 -18.45 28.23 -5.86
C GLY A 253 -17.12 27.53 -5.58
N ASN A 254 -17.14 26.25 -5.20
CA ASN A 254 -15.93 25.46 -4.93
C ASN A 254 -15.47 24.65 -6.17
N GLU A 255 -14.21 24.23 -6.17
CA GLU A 255 -13.71 23.32 -7.20
C GLU A 255 -14.36 21.94 -7.11
N PRO A 256 -14.75 21.31 -8.23
CA PRO A 256 -15.33 19.98 -8.24
C PRO A 256 -14.31 18.93 -7.81
N PHE A 257 -14.79 17.87 -7.18
CA PHE A 257 -13.98 16.71 -6.84
C PHE A 257 -13.50 15.98 -8.10
N ALA A 258 -12.25 15.49 -8.05
CA ALA A 258 -11.57 14.94 -9.22
C ALA A 258 -12.14 13.60 -9.70
N ASN A 259 -12.44 12.66 -8.79
CA ASN A 259 -12.97 11.33 -9.12
C ASN A 259 -13.72 10.70 -7.94
N PRO A 260 -14.57 9.68 -8.18
CA PRO A 260 -15.33 9.00 -7.13
C PRO A 260 -14.46 8.38 -6.03
N ARG A 261 -13.32 7.79 -6.39
CA ARG A 261 -12.39 7.13 -5.44
C ARG A 261 -11.84 8.11 -4.40
N ASN A 262 -11.30 9.23 -4.85
CA ASN A 262 -10.75 10.29 -4.00
C ASN A 262 -11.85 10.94 -3.16
N SER A 263 -13.03 11.14 -3.75
CA SER A 263 -14.20 11.65 -3.04
C SER A 263 -14.63 10.71 -1.93
N THR A 264 -14.60 9.40 -2.17
CA THR A 264 -14.88 8.37 -1.17
C THR A 264 -13.85 8.42 -0.03
N ALA A 265 -12.56 8.44 -0.35
CA ALA A 265 -11.50 8.53 0.65
C ALA A 265 -11.58 9.80 1.50
N GLY A 266 -11.80 10.95 0.87
CA GLY A 266 -11.97 12.23 1.56
C GLY A 266 -13.25 12.29 2.41
N THR A 267 -14.29 11.58 2.00
CA THR A 267 -15.54 11.46 2.78
C THR A 267 -15.34 10.60 4.01
N LEU A 268 -14.68 9.44 3.89
CA LEU A 268 -14.40 8.58 5.03
C LEU A 268 -13.51 9.21 6.10
N LYS A 269 -12.77 10.27 5.74
CA LYS A 269 -11.90 11.02 6.65
C LYS A 269 -12.52 12.35 7.12
N GLN A 270 -13.84 12.51 7.01
CA GLN A 270 -14.53 13.66 7.61
C GLN A 270 -14.63 13.48 9.12
N LEU A 271 -14.37 14.55 9.86
CA LEU A 271 -14.54 14.55 11.32
C LEU A 271 -16.02 14.59 11.72
N ASP A 272 -16.90 15.01 10.81
CA ASP A 272 -18.34 14.98 11.03
C ASP A 272 -18.98 13.80 10.26
N PRO A 273 -19.48 12.77 10.98
CA PRO A 273 -20.17 11.64 10.37
C PRO A 273 -21.43 12.02 9.57
N GLN A 274 -22.05 13.17 9.82
CA GLN A 274 -23.22 13.64 9.06
C GLN A 274 -22.86 13.90 7.60
N ILE A 275 -21.68 14.47 7.33
CA ILE A 275 -21.17 14.66 5.97
C ILE A 275 -21.05 13.30 5.25
N VAL A 276 -20.70 12.24 5.97
CA VAL A 276 -20.61 10.88 5.42
C VAL A 276 -22.01 10.35 5.06
N ALA A 277 -23.00 10.56 5.93
CA ALA A 277 -24.38 10.17 5.69
C ALA A 277 -24.97 10.87 4.45
N GLU A 278 -24.70 12.17 4.28
CA GLU A 278 -25.19 12.98 3.15
C GLU A 278 -24.60 12.58 1.80
N ARG A 279 -23.36 12.08 1.80
CA ARG A 279 -22.64 11.67 0.59
C ARG A 279 -22.95 10.25 0.14
N ARG A 280 -23.85 9.54 0.85
CA ARG A 280 -24.50 8.28 0.43
C ARG A 280 -23.51 7.26 -0.14
N LEU A 281 -22.39 7.08 0.54
CA LEU A 281 -21.44 6.03 0.19
C LEU A 281 -22.14 4.66 0.24
N GLN A 282 -21.60 3.72 -0.53
CA GLN A 282 -22.03 2.33 -0.55
C GLN A 282 -20.85 1.40 -0.26
N PHE A 283 -21.17 0.15 0.07
CA PHE A 283 -20.21 -0.88 0.43
C PHE A 283 -20.55 -2.17 -0.30
N LEU A 284 -19.54 -2.87 -0.78
CA LEU A 284 -19.64 -4.23 -1.31
C LEU A 284 -18.54 -5.10 -0.70
N ALA A 285 -18.93 -6.22 -0.08
CA ALA A 285 -18.01 -7.21 0.45
C ALA A 285 -17.34 -8.00 -0.70
N HIS A 286 -16.03 -8.22 -0.55
CA HIS A 286 -15.20 -8.98 -1.49
C HIS A 286 -14.24 -9.94 -0.78
N GLY A 287 -14.28 -10.06 0.55
CA GLY A 287 -13.41 -10.98 1.26
C GLY A 287 -13.73 -11.10 2.74
N VAL A 288 -13.01 -12.03 3.37
CA VAL A 288 -13.06 -12.29 4.81
C VAL A 288 -11.66 -12.11 5.40
N GLY A 289 -11.59 -11.63 6.63
CA GLY A 289 -10.38 -11.59 7.45
C GLY A 289 -10.43 -12.67 8.52
N GLU A 290 -10.41 -12.28 9.79
CA GLU A 290 -10.68 -13.19 10.91
C GLU A 290 -12.12 -13.73 10.90
N MET A 291 -12.27 -15.03 11.18
CA MET A 291 -13.55 -15.71 11.34
C MET A 291 -13.41 -16.73 12.47
N SER A 292 -14.43 -16.87 13.31
CA SER A 292 -14.40 -17.85 14.41
C SER A 292 -14.26 -19.28 13.88
N ALA A 293 -13.61 -20.16 14.66
CA ALA A 293 -13.24 -21.49 14.22
C ALA A 293 -14.44 -22.33 13.75
N GLU A 294 -15.57 -22.22 14.44
CA GLU A 294 -16.79 -22.97 14.13
C GLU A 294 -17.37 -22.57 12.76
N ALA A 295 -17.27 -21.29 12.41
CA ALA A 295 -17.71 -20.78 11.12
C ALA A 295 -16.69 -21.13 10.01
N ALA A 296 -15.39 -21.11 10.32
CA ALA A 296 -14.34 -21.50 9.39
C ALA A 296 -14.37 -22.99 9.01
N GLU A 297 -14.93 -23.85 9.86
CA GLU A 297 -15.18 -25.26 9.54
C GLU A 297 -16.38 -25.46 8.58
N GLN A 298 -17.35 -24.55 8.61
CA GLN A 298 -18.58 -24.65 7.82
C GLN A 298 -18.47 -23.93 6.47
N ILE A 299 -17.75 -22.81 6.42
CA ILE A 299 -17.59 -21.99 5.22
C ILE A 299 -16.22 -22.28 4.62
N THR A 300 -16.21 -23.12 3.59
CA THR A 300 -14.99 -23.73 3.06
C THR A 300 -14.51 -23.10 1.75
N SER A 301 -15.38 -22.33 1.09
CA SER A 301 -15.06 -21.57 -0.12
C SER A 301 -15.44 -20.09 -0.03
N HIS A 302 -14.84 -19.31 -0.91
CA HIS A 302 -15.09 -17.88 -1.04
C HIS A 302 -16.48 -17.59 -1.62
N SER A 303 -16.95 -18.40 -2.57
CA SER A 303 -18.31 -18.32 -3.09
C SER A 303 -19.38 -18.62 -2.03
N GLU A 304 -19.15 -19.61 -1.16
CA GLU A 304 -20.02 -19.89 0.00
C GLU A 304 -20.05 -18.70 0.96
N PHE A 305 -18.89 -18.12 1.27
CA PHE A 305 -18.81 -16.92 2.11
C PHE A 305 -19.64 -15.77 1.55
N LEU A 306 -19.54 -15.47 0.25
CA LEU A 306 -20.30 -14.38 -0.38
C LEU A 306 -21.83 -14.64 -0.28
N GLN A 307 -22.27 -15.88 -0.47
CA GLN A 307 -23.68 -16.25 -0.31
C GLN A 307 -24.15 -16.06 1.14
N HIS A 308 -23.32 -16.47 2.11
CA HIS A 308 -23.63 -16.28 3.53
C HIS A 308 -23.64 -14.81 3.94
N ALA A 309 -22.65 -14.03 3.51
CA ALA A 309 -22.59 -12.59 3.72
C ALA A 309 -23.87 -11.91 3.22
N ALA A 310 -24.31 -12.23 1.99
CA ALA A 310 -25.58 -11.75 1.44
C ALA A 310 -26.78 -12.15 2.31
N SER A 311 -26.83 -13.40 2.78
CA SER A 311 -27.90 -13.89 3.67
C SER A 311 -27.94 -13.20 5.04
N TRP A 312 -26.79 -12.72 5.53
CA TRP A 312 -26.69 -11.97 6.78
C TRP A 312 -27.01 -10.47 6.62
N GLY A 313 -27.32 -10.03 5.40
CA GLY A 313 -27.63 -8.64 5.06
C GLY A 313 -26.40 -7.81 4.67
N ILE A 314 -25.23 -8.44 4.49
CA ILE A 314 -24.02 -7.76 4.04
C ILE A 314 -24.07 -7.67 2.51
N PRO A 315 -23.99 -6.47 1.91
CA PRO A 315 -24.05 -6.34 0.47
C PRO A 315 -22.86 -7.03 -0.21
N THR A 316 -23.14 -7.91 -1.16
CA THR A 316 -22.17 -8.50 -2.08
C THR A 316 -22.49 -8.12 -3.51
N ASN A 317 -21.50 -8.19 -4.39
CA ASN A 317 -21.73 -7.84 -5.78
C ASN A 317 -22.56 -8.93 -6.50
N PRO A 318 -23.71 -8.60 -7.11
CA PRO A 318 -24.56 -9.59 -7.78
C PRO A 318 -23.92 -10.17 -9.05
N LEU A 319 -22.86 -9.54 -9.57
CA LEU A 319 -22.13 -9.99 -10.76
C LEU A 319 -20.99 -10.96 -10.43
N ASN A 320 -20.83 -11.34 -9.15
CA ASN A 320 -19.87 -12.36 -8.77
C ASN A 320 -20.23 -13.69 -9.44
N GLN A 321 -19.28 -14.31 -10.14
CA GLN A 321 -19.48 -15.60 -10.80
C GLN A 321 -18.50 -16.64 -10.30
N ARG A 322 -19.02 -17.86 -10.06
CA ARG A 322 -18.20 -19.03 -9.81
C ARG A 322 -17.93 -19.72 -11.15
N CYS A 323 -16.67 -19.98 -11.45
CA CYS A 323 -16.20 -20.58 -12.69
C CYS A 323 -15.50 -21.91 -12.38
N GLU A 324 -15.81 -22.98 -13.11
CA GLU A 324 -15.17 -24.28 -12.90
C GLU A 324 -13.75 -24.33 -13.48
N SER A 325 -13.47 -23.49 -14.47
CA SER A 325 -12.20 -23.41 -15.16
C SER A 325 -11.75 -21.98 -15.41
N LEU A 326 -10.46 -21.80 -15.75
CA LEU A 326 -9.94 -20.51 -16.18
C LEU A 326 -10.62 -20.02 -17.46
N ARG A 327 -11.04 -20.94 -18.35
CA ARG A 327 -11.71 -20.55 -19.60
C ARG A 327 -13.01 -19.81 -19.31
N GLU A 328 -13.83 -20.36 -18.42
CA GLU A 328 -15.06 -19.69 -17.97
C GLU A 328 -14.75 -18.34 -17.29
N ALA A 329 -13.65 -18.25 -16.53
CA ALA A 329 -13.25 -16.98 -15.95
C ALA A 329 -12.82 -15.95 -17.01
N ILE A 330 -12.14 -16.37 -18.08
CA ILE A 330 -11.78 -15.51 -19.22
C ILE A 330 -13.04 -15.07 -19.97
N ASP A 331 -13.96 -15.99 -20.27
CA ASP A 331 -15.23 -15.68 -20.93
C ASP A 331 -16.01 -14.63 -20.15
N GLU A 332 -16.02 -14.72 -18.81
CA GLU A 332 -16.70 -13.73 -17.97
C GLU A 332 -15.95 -12.39 -17.88
N ILE A 333 -14.61 -12.40 -17.95
CA ILE A 333 -13.81 -11.17 -18.08
C ILE A 333 -14.12 -10.46 -19.39
N GLU A 334 -14.19 -11.18 -20.50
CA GLU A 334 -14.49 -10.61 -21.82
C GLU A 334 -15.91 -10.06 -21.87
N LYS A 335 -16.90 -10.80 -21.35
CA LYS A 335 -18.28 -10.34 -21.25
C LYS A 335 -18.44 -9.12 -20.34
N PHE A 336 -17.69 -9.04 -19.25
CA PHE A 336 -17.77 -7.91 -18.31
C PHE A 336 -17.19 -6.61 -18.87
N GLU A 337 -16.29 -6.68 -19.86
CA GLU A 337 -15.70 -5.50 -20.50
C GLU A 337 -16.77 -4.55 -21.04
N ASP A 338 -17.78 -5.09 -21.73
CA ASP A 338 -18.86 -4.29 -22.30
C ASP A 338 -19.85 -3.79 -21.22
N GLN A 339 -20.15 -4.65 -20.23
CA GLN A 339 -21.13 -4.36 -19.18
C GLN A 339 -20.66 -3.31 -18.17
N ARG A 340 -19.33 -3.14 -18.01
CA ARG A 340 -18.76 -2.27 -16.98
C ARG A 340 -19.22 -0.80 -17.07
N ASN A 341 -19.55 -0.33 -18.27
CA ASN A 341 -19.96 1.05 -18.52
C ASN A 341 -21.42 1.33 -18.11
N GLU A 342 -22.20 0.29 -17.82
CA GLU A 342 -23.60 0.39 -17.41
C GLU A 342 -23.78 0.39 -15.88
N LEU A 343 -22.69 0.16 -15.14
CA LEU A 343 -22.72 0.06 -13.69
C LEU A 343 -22.90 1.43 -13.04
N ALA A 344 -23.63 1.45 -11.92
CA ALA A 344 -23.82 2.64 -11.10
C ALA A 344 -22.56 3.06 -10.32
N TYR A 345 -21.46 2.33 -10.45
CA TYR A 345 -20.20 2.54 -9.75
C TYR A 345 -19.01 2.23 -10.65
N ALA A 346 -17.89 2.88 -10.37
CA ALA A 346 -16.65 2.69 -11.12
C ALA A 346 -16.01 1.33 -10.80
N VAL A 347 -15.50 0.68 -11.86
CA VAL A 347 -14.73 -0.56 -11.78
C VAL A 347 -13.50 -0.44 -12.68
N ASP A 348 -12.38 -1.02 -12.24
CA ASP A 348 -11.11 -0.98 -12.97
C ASP A 348 -10.69 -2.33 -13.56
N GLY A 349 -11.54 -3.34 -13.44
CA GLY A 349 -11.23 -4.68 -13.90
C GLY A 349 -12.09 -5.75 -13.24
N VAL A 350 -11.59 -6.97 -13.29
CA VAL A 350 -12.16 -8.15 -12.62
C VAL A 350 -11.07 -8.78 -11.76
N VAL A 351 -11.41 -9.14 -10.54
CA VAL A 351 -10.54 -9.95 -9.68
C VAL A 351 -10.88 -11.41 -9.90
N VAL A 352 -9.87 -12.22 -10.22
CA VAL A 352 -9.98 -13.68 -10.28
C VAL A 352 -9.35 -14.26 -9.02
N LYS A 353 -10.10 -15.07 -8.28
CA LYS A 353 -9.67 -15.74 -7.05
C LYS A 353 -9.83 -17.24 -7.18
N VAL A 354 -8.96 -18.01 -6.53
CA VAL A 354 -9.20 -19.44 -6.32
C VAL A 354 -10.29 -19.60 -5.26
N ASP A 355 -11.32 -20.39 -5.52
CA ASP A 355 -12.54 -20.43 -4.68
C ASP A 355 -12.30 -21.08 -3.31
N SER A 356 -11.55 -22.19 -3.25
CA SER A 356 -11.35 -22.95 -2.00
C SER A 356 -10.41 -22.24 -1.00
N TYR A 357 -10.85 -22.06 0.25
CA TYR A 357 -9.99 -21.48 1.30
C TYR A 357 -8.82 -22.38 1.69
N ALA A 358 -8.98 -23.70 1.66
CA ALA A 358 -7.88 -24.63 1.88
C ALA A 358 -6.77 -24.45 0.82
N ALA A 359 -7.16 -24.27 -0.44
CA ALA A 359 -6.23 -23.98 -1.53
C ALA A 359 -5.55 -22.62 -1.35
N GLN A 360 -6.31 -21.56 -1.00
CA GLN A 360 -5.76 -20.24 -0.71
C GLN A 360 -4.72 -20.28 0.42
N GLN A 361 -5.01 -20.98 1.51
CA GLN A 361 -4.09 -21.16 2.63
C GLN A 361 -2.82 -21.91 2.24
N HIS A 362 -2.93 -22.94 1.40
CA HIS A 362 -1.79 -23.71 0.91
C HIS A 362 -0.84 -22.85 0.05
N MET A 363 -1.41 -22.06 -0.87
CA MET A 363 -0.63 -21.17 -1.74
C MET A 363 -0.02 -19.99 -0.96
N GLY A 364 -0.74 -19.43 0.00
CA GLY A 364 -0.28 -18.32 0.84
C GLY A 364 -0.04 -17.01 0.07
N PHE A 365 0.92 -16.22 0.56
CA PHE A 365 1.13 -14.83 0.16
C PHE A 365 2.58 -14.57 -0.26
N THR A 366 2.78 -13.53 -1.07
CA THR A 366 4.09 -12.86 -1.23
C THR A 366 4.26 -11.78 -0.16
N SER A 367 5.29 -10.94 -0.26
CA SER A 367 5.47 -9.81 0.65
C SER A 367 4.36 -8.75 0.53
N LYS A 368 3.66 -8.70 -0.62
CA LYS A 368 2.70 -7.64 -0.97
C LYS A 368 1.31 -8.13 -1.41
N ALA A 369 1.18 -9.34 -1.94
CA ALA A 369 -0.06 -9.84 -2.55
C ALA A 369 -0.31 -11.33 -2.30
N PRO A 370 -1.58 -11.79 -2.28
CA PRO A 370 -1.92 -13.21 -2.26
C PRO A 370 -1.48 -13.90 -3.56
N ARG A 371 -1.03 -15.15 -3.49
CA ARG A 371 -0.72 -15.93 -4.70
C ARG A 371 -1.96 -16.47 -5.40
N TRP A 372 -3.07 -16.51 -4.67
CA TRP A 372 -4.34 -17.13 -5.03
C TRP A 372 -5.38 -16.15 -5.59
N ALA A 373 -5.01 -14.88 -5.77
CA ALA A 373 -5.85 -13.88 -6.43
C ALA A 373 -5.02 -13.00 -7.37
N ILE A 374 -5.63 -12.57 -8.47
CA ILE A 374 -5.03 -11.66 -9.44
C ILE A 374 -6.11 -10.71 -9.99
N ALA A 375 -5.74 -9.45 -10.23
CA ALA A 375 -6.62 -8.46 -10.81
C ALA A 375 -6.36 -8.35 -12.31
N TYR A 376 -7.32 -8.75 -13.14
CA TYR A 376 -7.32 -8.48 -14.56
C TYR A 376 -7.84 -7.06 -14.80
N LYS A 377 -6.93 -6.16 -15.16
CA LYS A 377 -7.25 -4.77 -15.50
C LYS A 377 -7.47 -4.65 -17.00
N TYR A 378 -8.54 -3.96 -17.36
CA TYR A 378 -8.77 -3.60 -18.75
C TYR A 378 -7.75 -2.56 -19.20
N ALA A 379 -7.49 -2.49 -20.50
CA ALA A 379 -6.61 -1.48 -21.06
C ALA A 379 -7.11 -0.10 -20.60
N ALA A 380 -6.20 0.66 -19.97
CA ALA A 380 -6.52 1.99 -19.48
C ALA A 380 -7.09 2.81 -20.65
N GLU A 381 -8.19 3.51 -20.39
CA GLU A 381 -8.83 4.36 -21.40
C GLU A 381 -7.77 5.29 -21.99
N GLN A 382 -7.53 5.14 -23.29
CA GLN A 382 -6.56 5.95 -24.00
C GLN A 382 -7.28 7.13 -24.62
N ALA A 383 -6.74 8.32 -24.41
CA ALA A 383 -7.26 9.52 -25.05
C ALA A 383 -6.21 10.14 -25.95
N GLU A 384 -6.67 10.69 -27.08
CA GLU A 384 -5.85 11.48 -27.98
C GLU A 384 -5.95 12.96 -27.58
N THR A 385 -4.81 13.63 -27.40
CA THR A 385 -4.75 15.07 -27.14
C THR A 385 -3.56 15.70 -27.86
N THR A 386 -3.50 17.04 -27.86
CA THR A 386 -2.40 17.82 -28.43
C THR A 386 -1.37 18.14 -27.36
N LEU A 387 -0.10 17.83 -27.64
CA LEU A 387 1.01 18.28 -26.80
C LEU A 387 1.27 19.77 -27.04
N LEU A 388 1.01 20.61 -26.04
CA LEU A 388 1.18 22.06 -26.12
C LEU A 388 2.59 22.50 -25.76
N GLU A 389 3.19 21.88 -24.75
CA GLU A 389 4.49 22.27 -24.20
C GLU A 389 5.12 21.10 -23.44
N VAL A 390 6.45 21.08 -23.35
CA VAL A 390 7.18 20.20 -22.43
C VAL A 390 7.81 21.06 -21.35
N GLN A 391 7.34 20.89 -20.11
CA GLN A 391 7.87 21.55 -18.93
C GLN A 391 8.93 20.67 -18.27
N TRP A 392 9.92 21.27 -17.62
CA TRP A 392 11.00 20.55 -16.96
C TRP A 392 10.95 20.79 -15.46
N GLN A 393 10.85 19.72 -14.68
CA GLN A 393 10.86 19.78 -13.22
C GLN A 393 12.21 19.28 -12.70
N VAL A 394 12.78 20.00 -11.73
CA VAL A 394 14.02 19.60 -11.06
C VAL A 394 13.67 18.93 -9.73
N GLY A 395 13.89 17.63 -9.63
CA GLY A 395 13.61 16.88 -8.40
C GLY A 395 14.67 17.06 -7.30
N LYS A 396 14.42 16.49 -6.11
CA LYS A 396 15.31 16.60 -4.92
C LYS A 396 16.77 16.20 -5.14
N THR A 397 17.03 15.25 -6.05
CA THR A 397 18.39 14.78 -6.38
C THR A 397 18.97 15.53 -7.59
N GLY A 398 18.35 16.63 -8.00
CA GLY A 398 18.67 17.35 -9.22
C GLY A 398 18.14 16.73 -10.50
N LYS A 399 17.42 15.61 -10.48
CA LYS A 399 16.93 14.95 -11.70
C LYS A 399 15.97 15.86 -12.48
N LEU A 400 16.27 16.13 -13.75
CA LEU A 400 15.40 16.86 -14.68
C LEU A 400 14.37 15.90 -15.27
N THR A 401 13.12 16.07 -14.87
CA THR A 401 12.00 15.23 -15.31
C THR A 401 11.11 16.01 -16.28
N PRO A 402 10.97 15.58 -17.55
CA PRO A 402 10.09 16.23 -18.50
C PRO A 402 8.62 15.87 -18.24
N ARG A 403 7.75 16.87 -18.26
CA ARG A 403 6.31 16.76 -18.08
C ARG A 403 5.62 17.39 -19.29
N ALA A 404 4.79 16.61 -19.96
CA ALA A 404 3.93 17.10 -21.02
C ALA A 404 2.84 18.01 -20.42
N LYS A 405 2.62 19.17 -21.03
CA LYS A 405 1.43 20.01 -20.87
C LYS A 405 0.64 19.94 -22.16
N MET A 406 -0.63 19.61 -22.06
CA MET A 406 -1.46 19.18 -23.19
C MET A 406 -2.79 19.91 -23.17
N GLU A 407 -3.52 19.86 -24.29
CA GLU A 407 -4.91 20.26 -24.29
C GLU A 407 -5.69 19.40 -23.29
N PRO A 408 -6.57 20.02 -22.47
CA PRO A 408 -7.35 19.28 -21.48
C PRO A 408 -8.17 18.18 -22.16
N VAL A 409 -7.99 16.94 -21.74
CA VAL A 409 -8.70 15.79 -22.31
C VAL A 409 -9.24 14.89 -21.19
N LEU A 410 -10.43 14.33 -21.37
CA LEU A 410 -11.02 13.41 -20.41
C LEU A 410 -10.40 12.02 -20.58
N VAL A 411 -9.85 11.46 -19.50
CA VAL A 411 -9.26 10.10 -19.48
C VAL A 411 -9.67 9.42 -18.18
N ALA A 412 -10.36 8.29 -18.26
CA ALA A 412 -10.84 7.55 -17.09
C ALA A 412 -11.53 8.49 -16.08
N GLY A 413 -12.54 9.23 -16.57
CA GLY A 413 -13.39 10.12 -15.77
C GLY A 413 -12.76 11.41 -15.23
N THR A 414 -11.48 11.70 -15.49
CA THR A 414 -10.84 12.96 -15.03
C THR A 414 -10.22 13.74 -16.18
N THR A 415 -10.31 15.06 -16.14
CA THR A 415 -9.60 15.92 -17.10
C THR A 415 -8.10 15.91 -16.82
N VAL A 416 -7.32 15.39 -17.76
CA VAL A 416 -5.86 15.37 -17.72
C VAL A 416 -5.31 16.49 -18.59
N GLN A 417 -4.48 17.35 -17.99
CA GLN A 417 -3.73 18.40 -18.70
C GLN A 417 -2.23 18.13 -18.71
N HIS A 418 -1.77 17.22 -17.85
CA HIS A 418 -0.36 16.93 -17.67
C HIS A 418 -0.09 15.43 -17.66
N ALA A 419 1.00 15.01 -18.30
CA ALA A 419 1.45 13.62 -18.31
C ALA A 419 2.98 13.52 -18.19
N THR A 420 3.48 12.46 -17.58
CA THR A 420 4.92 12.20 -17.53
C THR A 420 5.45 11.80 -18.91
N LEU A 421 6.64 12.30 -19.24
CA LEU A 421 7.44 11.85 -20.38
C LEU A 421 8.63 10.96 -19.94
N HIS A 422 8.71 10.64 -18.64
CA HIS A 422 9.74 9.84 -17.97
C HIS A 422 11.15 10.45 -17.97
N ASN A 423 11.78 10.56 -19.14
CA ASN A 423 13.10 11.14 -19.35
C ASN A 423 13.26 11.56 -20.81
N PHE A 424 14.33 12.29 -21.13
CA PHE A 424 14.54 12.72 -22.51
C PHE A 424 14.84 11.56 -23.46
N GLY A 425 15.48 10.49 -22.99
CA GLY A 425 15.69 9.30 -23.82
C GLY A 425 14.38 8.68 -24.31
N GLU A 426 13.29 8.74 -23.53
CA GLU A 426 11.93 8.33 -23.95
C GLU A 426 11.33 9.31 -24.96
N ILE A 427 11.57 10.62 -24.81
CA ILE A 427 11.15 11.63 -25.78
C ILE A 427 11.81 11.36 -27.14
N THR A 428 13.13 11.12 -27.17
CA THR A 428 13.87 10.80 -28.40
C THR A 428 13.40 9.48 -29.00
N ARG A 429 13.25 8.42 -28.19
CA ARG A 429 12.80 7.10 -28.69
C ARG A 429 11.42 7.17 -29.33
N LYS A 430 10.49 7.89 -28.71
CA LYS A 430 9.11 8.03 -29.20
C LYS A 430 9.00 9.12 -30.29
N ASP A 431 10.07 9.87 -30.55
CA ASP A 431 10.12 11.04 -31.44
C ASP A 431 9.00 12.04 -31.12
N ILE A 432 8.87 12.42 -29.84
CA ILE A 432 7.83 13.34 -29.37
C ILE A 432 8.24 14.78 -29.66
N ARG A 433 7.35 15.56 -30.28
CA ARG A 433 7.56 16.98 -30.61
C ARG A 433 6.43 17.84 -30.07
N VAL A 434 6.75 19.06 -29.65
CA VAL A 434 5.71 20.04 -29.26
C VAL A 434 4.81 20.31 -30.46
N GLY A 435 3.49 20.23 -30.28
CA GLY A 435 2.49 20.27 -31.33
C GLY A 435 2.08 18.88 -31.86
N ASP A 436 2.68 17.77 -31.40
CA ASP A 436 2.23 16.44 -31.81
C ASP A 436 0.83 16.11 -31.26
N ARG A 437 0.12 15.24 -31.98
CA ARG A 437 -1.01 14.50 -31.41
C ARG A 437 -0.46 13.28 -30.67
N VAL A 438 -0.77 13.18 -29.39
CA VAL A 438 -0.26 12.15 -28.50
C VAL A 438 -1.40 11.33 -27.93
N ILE A 439 -1.16 10.03 -27.80
CA ILE A 439 -2.03 9.14 -27.04
C ILE A 439 -1.52 9.11 -25.61
N ILE A 440 -2.41 9.40 -24.69
CA ILE A 440 -2.15 9.34 -23.26
C ILE A 440 -3.03 8.29 -22.60
N GLU A 441 -2.53 7.76 -21.49
CA GLU A 441 -3.26 6.84 -20.62
C GLU A 441 -2.88 7.14 -19.18
N LYS A 442 -3.64 6.61 -18.22
CA LYS A 442 -3.25 6.60 -16.81
C LYS A 442 -2.62 5.25 -16.45
N ALA A 443 -1.31 5.25 -16.20
CA ALA A 443 -0.62 4.09 -15.67
C ALA A 443 -1.17 3.76 -14.27
N GLY A 444 -1.67 2.52 -14.11
CA GLY A 444 -2.36 2.09 -12.91
C GLY A 444 -3.58 2.97 -12.56
N GLU A 445 -4.18 3.63 -13.55
CA GLU A 445 -5.35 4.54 -13.46
C GLU A 445 -5.15 5.82 -12.65
N ILE A 446 -3.92 6.07 -12.20
CA ILE A 446 -3.59 7.23 -11.36
C ILE A 446 -2.64 8.19 -12.08
N ILE A 447 -1.56 7.69 -12.69
CA ILE A 447 -0.47 8.55 -13.19
C ILE A 447 -0.58 8.71 -14.71
N PRO A 448 -0.94 9.88 -15.24
CA PRO A 448 -1.01 10.07 -16.68
C PRO A 448 0.37 10.02 -17.33
N GLN A 449 0.50 9.27 -18.43
CA GLN A 449 1.72 9.15 -19.21
C GLN A 449 1.46 9.23 -20.71
N VAL A 450 2.43 9.74 -21.46
CA VAL A 450 2.38 9.70 -22.94
C VAL A 450 2.83 8.33 -23.44
N VAL A 451 1.91 7.62 -24.08
CA VAL A 451 2.14 6.28 -24.62
C VAL A 451 2.91 6.37 -25.93
N ARG A 452 2.37 7.12 -26.90
CA ARG A 452 2.91 7.24 -28.26
C ARG A 452 2.43 8.49 -28.97
N VAL A 453 3.15 8.87 -30.02
CA VAL A 453 2.73 9.90 -30.98
C VAL A 453 1.87 9.29 -32.08
N VAL A 454 0.82 9.99 -32.49
CA VAL A 454 0.00 9.67 -33.67
C VAL A 454 0.68 10.25 -34.91
N LYS A 455 1.72 9.55 -35.39
CA LYS A 455 2.64 10.05 -36.44
C LYS A 455 1.95 10.46 -37.74
N ASN A 456 0.86 9.80 -38.12
CA ASN A 456 0.08 10.11 -39.31
C ASN A 456 -0.75 11.40 -39.20
N LYS A 457 -0.93 11.96 -37.99
CA LYS A 457 -1.57 13.25 -37.74
C LYS A 457 -0.58 14.34 -37.37
N ARG A 458 0.73 14.11 -37.58
CA ARG A 458 1.77 15.10 -37.26
C ARG A 458 1.67 16.30 -38.20
N PRO A 459 1.53 17.53 -37.68
CA PRO A 459 1.66 18.74 -38.49
C PRO A 459 3.05 18.85 -39.12
N ASP A 460 3.11 19.38 -40.34
CA ASP A 460 4.39 19.64 -41.01
C ASP A 460 5.19 20.74 -40.30
N GLY A 461 6.52 20.61 -40.32
CA GLY A 461 7.44 21.64 -39.79
C GLY A 461 7.70 21.59 -38.28
N LEU A 462 7.17 20.60 -37.55
CA LEU A 462 7.50 20.43 -36.12
C LEU A 462 8.98 20.09 -35.92
N LYS A 463 9.64 20.89 -35.08
CA LYS A 463 11.07 20.74 -34.76
C LYS A 463 11.29 19.61 -33.77
N GLU A 464 12.44 18.97 -33.90
CA GLU A 464 12.90 17.99 -32.91
C GLU A 464 13.07 18.65 -31.54
N MET A 465 12.63 17.94 -30.50
CA MET A 465 12.64 18.45 -29.14
C MET A 465 14.08 18.44 -28.61
N LYS A 466 14.52 19.58 -28.08
CA LYS A 466 15.84 19.71 -27.45
C LYS A 466 15.69 19.76 -25.93
N ALA A 467 16.52 19.01 -25.25
CA ALA A 467 16.62 19.13 -23.81
C ALA A 467 17.29 20.44 -23.39
N PRO A 468 17.01 20.92 -22.17
CA PRO A 468 17.70 22.07 -21.60
C PRO A 468 19.18 21.74 -21.41
N GLU A 469 20.05 22.59 -21.97
CA GLU A 469 21.52 22.50 -21.83
C GLU A 469 21.99 22.99 -20.44
N ALA A 470 21.16 23.78 -19.75
CA ALA A 470 21.37 24.26 -18.39
C ALA A 470 20.11 24.04 -17.55
N CYS A 471 20.26 23.95 -16.23
CA CYS A 471 19.14 23.76 -15.32
C CYS A 471 18.10 24.89 -15.47
N PRO A 472 16.81 24.59 -15.71
CA PRO A 472 15.78 25.63 -15.92
C PRO A 472 15.51 26.50 -14.70
N GLU A 473 15.91 26.04 -13.51
CA GLU A 473 15.64 26.71 -12.22
C GLU A 473 16.81 27.57 -11.75
N CYS A 474 18.05 27.11 -11.92
CA CYS A 474 19.24 27.81 -11.41
C CYS A 474 20.29 28.14 -12.49
N ALA A 475 20.01 27.86 -13.77
CA ALA A 475 20.94 27.99 -14.90
C ALA A 475 22.29 27.26 -14.74
N GLY A 476 22.38 26.32 -13.79
CA GLY A 476 23.60 25.55 -13.52
C GLY A 476 23.83 24.40 -14.51
N GLU A 477 25.02 23.81 -14.44
CA GLU A 477 25.42 22.69 -15.30
C GLU A 477 24.52 21.46 -15.13
N VAL A 478 24.36 20.69 -16.21
CA VAL A 478 23.54 19.49 -16.28
C VAL A 478 24.38 18.29 -16.71
N GLU A 479 24.47 17.28 -15.84
CA GLU A 479 25.10 16.00 -16.11
C GLU A 479 24.10 15.04 -16.80
N ILE A 480 24.58 14.26 -17.77
CA ILE A 480 23.78 13.31 -18.55
C ILE A 480 24.18 11.87 -18.19
N ALA A 481 23.21 11.05 -17.81
CA ALA A 481 23.40 9.62 -17.55
C ALA A 481 22.95 8.77 -18.75
N PHE A 482 23.74 7.74 -19.07
CA PHE A 482 23.49 6.81 -20.18
C PHE A 482 23.28 5.38 -19.68
N SER A 483 22.58 4.58 -20.47
CA SER A 483 22.36 3.15 -20.22
C SER A 483 23.63 2.35 -20.40
N SER A 484 23.80 1.34 -19.56
CA SER A 484 24.96 0.45 -19.54
C SER A 484 24.72 -0.80 -20.38
N ALA A 485 25.78 -1.58 -20.66
CA ALA A 485 25.68 -2.80 -21.47
C ALA A 485 24.81 -3.90 -20.84
N SER A 486 24.58 -3.86 -19.53
CA SER A 486 23.65 -4.78 -18.84
C SER A 486 22.18 -4.44 -19.05
N ASP A 487 21.86 -3.25 -19.58
CA ASP A 487 20.48 -2.77 -19.75
C ASP A 487 19.88 -3.12 -21.14
N GLY A 488 20.58 -3.94 -21.94
CA GLY A 488 20.11 -4.43 -23.24
C GLY A 488 20.28 -3.46 -24.43
N GLU A 489 20.39 -2.16 -24.18
CA GLU A 489 20.69 -1.12 -25.18
C GLU A 489 21.78 -0.18 -24.64
N THR A 490 22.94 -0.09 -25.29
CA THR A 490 24.05 0.79 -24.89
C THR A 490 23.92 2.20 -25.44
N GLY A 491 24.28 3.21 -24.65
CA GLY A 491 24.44 4.59 -25.12
C GLY A 491 23.14 5.41 -25.19
N ARG A 492 22.05 4.92 -24.61
CA ARG A 492 20.78 5.65 -24.54
C ARG A 492 20.76 6.52 -23.30
N GLU A 493 20.32 7.77 -23.45
CA GLU A 493 20.14 8.64 -22.29
C GLU A 493 19.04 8.11 -21.34
N THR A 494 19.36 7.95 -20.06
CA THR A 494 18.43 7.45 -19.03
C THR A 494 17.94 8.57 -18.09
N ALA A 495 18.76 9.62 -17.89
CA ALA A 495 18.40 10.78 -17.07
C ALA A 495 19.34 11.98 -17.31
N ARG A 496 18.88 13.17 -16.89
CA ARG A 496 19.69 14.39 -16.71
C ARG A 496 19.61 14.86 -15.28
N TYR A 497 20.69 15.46 -14.77
CA TYR A 497 20.79 15.95 -13.40
C TYR A 497 21.39 17.35 -13.35
N CYS A 498 20.73 18.28 -12.65
CA CYS A 498 21.33 19.52 -12.23
C CYS A 498 22.34 19.22 -11.12
N ILE A 499 23.61 19.57 -11.35
CA ILE A 499 24.68 19.33 -10.37
C ILE A 499 24.89 20.51 -9.43
N ASN A 500 24.17 21.63 -9.62
CA ASN A 500 24.24 22.76 -8.72
C ASN A 500 23.62 22.40 -7.36
N ALA A 501 24.48 22.25 -6.36
CA ALA A 501 24.12 22.03 -4.97
C ALA A 501 23.13 23.09 -4.44
N GLU A 502 23.29 24.34 -4.83
CA GLU A 502 22.52 25.49 -4.34
C GLU A 502 21.23 25.72 -5.14
N CYS A 503 20.86 24.79 -6.02
CA CYS A 503 19.63 24.92 -6.81
C CYS A 503 18.40 25.07 -5.89
N PRO A 504 17.64 26.19 -6.00
CA PRO A 504 16.47 26.44 -5.15
C PRO A 504 15.40 25.36 -5.27
N ALA A 505 15.17 24.84 -6.47
CA ALA A 505 14.23 23.75 -6.70
C ALA A 505 14.65 22.45 -6.01
N GLN A 506 15.95 22.13 -6.00
CA GLN A 506 16.45 20.98 -5.26
C GLN A 506 16.31 21.18 -3.75
N LEU A 507 16.56 22.40 -3.24
CA LEU A 507 16.36 22.71 -1.84
C LEU A 507 14.90 22.52 -1.43
N ARG A 508 13.94 23.09 -2.17
CA ARG A 508 12.51 22.94 -1.93
C ARG A 508 12.08 21.47 -1.86
N GLU A 509 12.43 20.69 -2.87
CA GLU A 509 12.12 19.25 -2.92
C GLU A 509 12.80 18.45 -1.80
N ARG A 510 14.02 18.86 -1.39
CA ARG A 510 14.70 18.25 -0.25
C ARG A 510 14.05 18.61 1.07
N LEU A 511 13.55 19.83 1.26
CA LEU A 511 12.81 20.24 2.45
C LEU A 511 11.48 19.48 2.56
N ILE A 512 10.77 19.27 1.44
CA ILE A 512 9.58 18.42 1.40
C ILE A 512 9.91 16.99 1.81
N HIS A 513 10.98 16.41 1.23
CA HIS A 513 11.44 15.07 1.60
C HIS A 513 11.89 15.00 3.07
N PHE A 514 12.57 16.03 3.55
CA PHE A 514 13.07 16.14 4.93
C PHE A 514 11.93 16.07 5.93
N ALA A 515 10.82 16.77 5.68
CA ALA A 515 9.62 16.79 6.50
C ALA A 515 8.82 15.48 6.51
N GLY A 516 9.08 14.56 5.56
CA GLY A 516 8.28 13.35 5.37
C GLY A 516 8.22 12.41 6.58
N ARG A 517 7.12 11.63 6.69
CA ARG A 517 6.87 10.67 7.79
C ARG A 517 7.96 9.60 7.96
N GLY A 518 8.59 9.20 6.86
CA GLY A 518 9.73 8.27 6.86
C GLY A 518 11.09 8.92 7.20
N GLN A 519 11.10 10.25 7.38
CA GLN A 519 12.26 11.11 7.59
C GLN A 519 12.12 11.80 8.95
N MET A 520 12.05 13.13 9.01
CA MET A 520 11.97 13.88 10.27
C MET A 520 10.55 13.98 10.82
N ASP A 521 9.52 13.61 10.04
CA ASP A 521 8.13 13.52 10.49
C ASP A 521 7.63 14.83 11.09
N ILE A 522 7.68 15.90 10.29
CA ILE A 522 7.31 17.26 10.70
C ILE A 522 5.87 17.53 10.25
N ASP A 523 4.93 17.26 11.14
CA ASP A 523 3.53 17.60 10.91
C ASP A 523 3.34 19.09 10.64
N GLY A 524 2.53 19.42 9.63
CA GLY A 524 2.28 20.80 9.20
C GLY A 524 3.25 21.33 8.15
N LEU A 525 4.42 20.71 7.93
CA LEU A 525 5.41 21.12 6.92
C LEU A 525 5.24 20.37 5.58
N GLY A 526 4.04 20.45 5.00
CA GLY A 526 3.74 19.86 3.69
C GLY A 526 4.25 20.68 2.50
N GLU A 527 4.10 20.15 1.28
CA GLU A 527 4.55 20.78 0.01
C GLU A 527 4.20 22.28 -0.10
N LYS A 528 2.92 22.62 0.09
CA LYS A 528 2.47 24.02 0.03
C LYS A 528 3.07 24.91 1.13
N ALA A 529 3.28 24.36 2.33
CA ALA A 529 3.90 25.12 3.42
C ALA A 529 5.37 25.38 3.12
N VAL A 530 6.11 24.37 2.63
CA VAL A 530 7.51 24.53 2.20
C VAL A 530 7.62 25.56 1.08
N GLU A 531 6.76 25.48 0.05
CA GLU A 531 6.69 26.48 -1.02
C GLU A 531 6.56 27.90 -0.45
N GLN A 532 5.51 28.16 0.33
CA GLN A 532 5.25 29.48 0.92
C GLN A 532 6.39 29.99 1.81
N LEU A 533 6.96 29.11 2.64
CA LEU A 533 8.06 29.46 3.54
C LEU A 533 9.35 29.76 2.76
N THR A 534 9.64 29.01 1.69
CA THR A 534 10.80 29.30 0.83
C THR A 534 10.62 30.59 0.03
N GLU A 535 9.43 30.82 -0.54
CA GLU A 535 9.11 32.03 -1.30
C GLU A 535 9.14 33.30 -0.44
N ALA A 536 8.70 33.20 0.82
CA ALA A 536 8.77 34.29 1.78
C ALA A 536 10.19 34.53 2.34
N GLY A 537 11.19 33.71 1.97
CA GLY A 537 12.53 33.77 2.55
C GLY A 537 12.56 33.45 4.05
N LEU A 538 11.60 32.64 4.52
CA LEU A 538 11.52 32.17 5.90
C LEU A 538 12.40 30.95 6.12
N ILE A 539 12.59 30.11 5.09
CA ILE A 539 13.53 28.98 5.09
C ILE A 539 14.37 28.95 3.81
N GLY A 540 15.69 28.81 3.98
CA GLY A 540 16.69 28.65 2.93
C GLY A 540 17.65 27.48 3.18
N THR A 541 17.67 26.93 4.39
CA THR A 541 18.46 25.74 4.76
C THR A 541 17.63 24.74 5.56
N PHE A 542 18.22 23.59 5.91
CA PHE A 542 17.56 22.64 6.81
C PHE A 542 17.50 23.16 8.24
N GLY A 543 18.51 23.95 8.66
CA GLY A 543 18.56 24.57 9.99
C GLY A 543 17.43 25.56 10.22
N ASP A 544 17.10 26.37 9.21
CA ASP A 544 16.04 27.40 9.29
C ASP A 544 14.68 26.83 9.68
N VAL A 545 14.41 25.57 9.32
CA VAL A 545 13.16 24.88 9.71
C VAL A 545 13.00 24.89 11.23
N PHE A 546 14.09 24.71 11.97
CA PHE A 546 14.06 24.62 13.43
C PHE A 546 14.03 25.97 14.14
N SER A 547 14.34 27.08 13.44
CA SER A 547 14.25 28.45 13.97
C SER A 547 12.96 29.17 13.57
N LEU A 548 12.08 28.53 12.77
CA LEU A 548 10.81 29.13 12.33
C LEU A 548 9.90 29.66 13.46
N HIS A 549 9.97 29.03 14.64
CA HIS A 549 9.21 29.45 15.82
C HIS A 549 9.58 30.87 16.30
N GLU A 550 10.82 31.32 16.06
CA GLU A 550 11.29 32.67 16.36
C GLU A 550 10.65 33.72 15.44
N ARG A 551 10.21 33.30 14.25
CA ARG A 551 9.58 34.15 13.22
C ARG A 551 8.07 33.95 13.14
N ARG A 552 7.43 33.59 14.27
CA ARG A 552 5.99 33.27 14.34
C ARG A 552 5.09 34.33 13.69
N GLU A 553 5.36 35.61 13.94
CA GLU A 553 4.56 36.70 13.37
C GLU A 553 4.63 36.76 11.83
N GLU A 554 5.76 36.36 11.23
CA GLU A 554 5.92 36.31 9.79
C GLU A 554 5.26 35.07 9.19
N VAL A 555 5.35 33.92 9.89
CA VAL A 555 4.66 32.69 9.51
C VAL A 555 3.14 32.91 9.48
N LEU A 556 2.57 33.63 10.45
CA LEU A 556 1.14 33.95 10.48
C LEU A 556 0.66 34.89 9.37
N LYS A 557 1.57 35.63 8.72
CA LYS A 557 1.22 36.48 7.58
C LYS A 557 1.06 35.68 6.28
N LEU A 558 1.48 34.42 6.27
CA LEU A 558 1.35 33.55 5.10
C LEU A 558 -0.12 33.22 4.83
N GLU A 559 -0.47 33.17 3.56
CA GLU A 559 -1.81 32.83 3.13
C GLU A 559 -2.21 31.43 3.63
N ARG A 560 -3.39 31.31 4.26
CA ARG A 560 -3.90 30.03 4.82
C ARG A 560 -3.02 29.45 5.94
N MET A 561 -2.32 30.31 6.69
CA MET A 561 -1.55 29.96 7.89
C MET A 561 -2.19 30.54 9.16
N GLY A 562 -3.25 29.90 9.66
CA GLY A 562 -3.90 30.28 10.91
C GLY A 562 -3.13 29.82 12.16
N GLU A 563 -3.47 30.38 13.33
CA GLU A 563 -2.76 30.12 14.60
C GLU A 563 -2.62 28.63 14.91
N LYS A 564 -3.72 27.87 14.88
CA LYS A 564 -3.70 26.42 15.14
C LYS A 564 -2.76 25.65 14.19
N LYS A 565 -2.70 26.05 12.93
CA LYS A 565 -1.84 25.39 11.93
C LYS A 565 -0.37 25.73 12.16
N ALA A 566 -0.06 26.98 12.51
CA ALA A 566 1.27 27.39 12.90
C ALA A 566 1.72 26.68 14.19
N ASP A 567 0.85 26.57 15.18
CA ASP A 567 1.15 25.89 16.44
C ASP A 567 1.42 24.40 16.23
N ASN A 568 0.63 23.72 15.38
CA ASN A 568 0.89 22.33 14.98
C ASN A 568 2.24 22.18 14.27
N LEU A 569 2.57 23.10 13.35
CA LEU A 569 3.86 23.12 12.67
C LEU A 569 5.01 23.26 13.67
N PHE A 570 4.93 24.19 14.61
CA PHE A 570 5.97 24.38 15.63
C PHE A 570 6.08 23.17 16.56
N ALA A 571 4.97 22.56 16.96
CA ALA A 571 4.98 21.33 17.74
C ALA A 571 5.68 20.18 16.99
N GLY A 572 5.40 20.02 15.68
CA GLY A 572 6.07 19.05 14.82
C GLY A 572 7.57 19.31 14.70
N ILE A 573 7.98 20.58 14.55
CA ILE A 573 9.39 20.98 14.50
C ILE A 573 10.13 20.65 15.81
N VAL A 574 9.50 20.89 16.96
CA VAL A 574 10.09 20.55 18.26
C VAL A 574 10.26 19.04 18.41
N ALA A 575 9.22 18.26 18.10
CA ALA A 575 9.27 16.80 18.18
C ALA A 575 10.28 16.18 17.20
N ALA A 576 10.56 16.84 16.08
CA ALA A 576 11.51 16.37 15.08
C ALA A 576 12.98 16.45 15.54
N LYS A 577 13.30 17.26 16.56
CA LYS A 577 14.67 17.36 17.08
C LYS A 577 15.18 16.05 17.67
N ASP A 578 14.29 15.23 18.23
CA ASP A 578 14.63 13.98 18.93
C ASP A 578 14.60 12.73 18.03
N ARG A 579 14.55 12.89 16.71
CA ARG A 579 14.40 11.77 15.75
C ARG A 579 15.69 10.97 15.53
N GLY A 580 16.84 11.55 15.88
CA GLY A 580 18.14 10.90 15.86
C GLY A 580 18.80 10.76 14.48
N LEU A 581 20.07 10.35 14.50
CA LEU A 581 20.98 10.31 13.35
C LEU A 581 20.45 9.46 12.18
N ALA A 582 19.77 8.35 12.46
CA ALA A 582 19.21 7.48 11.42
C ALA A 582 18.18 8.22 10.54
N ARG A 583 17.29 9.00 11.17
CA ARG A 583 16.27 9.79 10.48
C ARG A 583 16.89 10.98 9.76
N VAL A 584 17.88 11.64 10.38
CA VAL A 584 18.63 12.73 9.76
C VAL A 584 19.30 12.25 8.47
N LEU A 585 20.08 11.16 8.49
CA LEU A 585 20.74 10.63 7.28
C LEU A 585 19.74 10.28 6.16
N ALA A 586 18.58 9.74 6.52
CA ALA A 586 17.51 9.42 5.56
C ALA A 586 16.81 10.67 4.98
N SER A 587 16.86 11.80 5.70
CA SER A 587 16.16 13.05 5.38
C SER A 587 16.94 14.01 4.48
N LEU A 588 18.28 13.96 4.49
CA LEU A 588 19.13 14.92 3.78
C LEU A 588 19.16 14.75 2.26
N GLY A 589 18.61 13.64 1.74
CA GLY A 589 18.59 13.35 0.31
C GLY A 589 19.98 13.03 -0.27
N ILE A 590 20.88 12.47 0.54
CA ILE A 590 22.21 12.02 0.10
C ILE A 590 22.03 10.88 -0.92
N ARG A 591 22.72 10.97 -2.06
CA ARG A 591 22.58 10.00 -3.16
C ARG A 591 22.86 8.57 -2.66
N HIS A 592 22.00 7.63 -3.03
CA HIS A 592 22.03 6.22 -2.61
C HIS A 592 21.77 5.94 -1.10
N VAL A 593 21.64 6.97 -0.27
CA VAL A 593 21.32 6.82 1.16
C VAL A 593 19.81 6.97 1.36
N GLY A 594 19.18 5.94 1.93
CA GLY A 594 17.76 5.94 2.29
C GLY A 594 17.57 5.45 3.72
N SER A 595 16.32 5.26 4.16
CA SER A 595 16.01 4.91 5.56
C SER A 595 16.74 3.65 6.05
N THR A 596 16.86 2.62 5.21
CA THR A 596 17.55 1.37 5.59
C THR A 596 19.05 1.56 5.76
N SER A 597 19.73 2.16 4.78
CA SER A 597 21.18 2.37 4.85
C SER A 597 21.54 3.39 5.92
N GLY A 598 20.79 4.50 6.03
CA GLY A 598 20.96 5.50 7.08
C GLY A 598 20.86 4.91 8.49
N ARG A 599 19.88 4.02 8.74
CA ARG A 599 19.77 3.31 10.01
C ARG A 599 20.97 2.40 10.30
N ILE A 600 21.35 1.53 9.36
CA ILE A 600 22.47 0.59 9.54
C ILE A 600 23.77 1.34 9.85
N ILE A 601 23.99 2.47 9.17
CA ILE A 601 25.16 3.33 9.39
C ILE A 601 25.08 4.02 10.76
N ALA A 602 23.94 4.61 11.10
CA ALA A 602 23.75 5.27 12.40
C ALA A 602 23.90 4.29 13.59
N GLU A 603 23.39 3.07 13.47
CA GLU A 603 23.54 2.01 14.49
C GLU A 603 25.01 1.64 14.73
N HIS A 604 25.84 1.62 13.67
CA HIS A 604 27.24 1.25 13.80
C HIS A 604 28.10 2.37 14.40
N TYR A 605 27.97 3.59 13.86
CA TYR A 605 28.82 4.71 14.28
C TYR A 605 28.28 5.42 15.52
N GLY A 606 26.98 5.32 15.82
CA GLY A 606 26.35 5.86 17.01
C GLY A 606 26.21 7.38 17.03
N THR A 607 27.19 8.14 16.54
CA THR A 607 27.14 9.59 16.49
C THR A 607 27.66 10.12 15.16
N LEU A 608 27.23 11.33 14.80
CA LEU A 608 27.79 12.01 13.64
C LEU A 608 29.31 12.19 13.77
N ASP A 609 29.81 12.57 14.94
CA ASP A 609 31.25 12.80 15.16
C ASP A 609 32.09 11.53 14.92
N ALA A 610 31.54 10.35 15.20
CA ALA A 610 32.18 9.07 14.89
C ALA A 610 32.11 8.74 13.38
N LEU A 611 30.94 8.95 12.77
CA LEU A 611 30.72 8.72 11.34
C LEU A 611 31.60 9.65 10.47
N SER A 612 31.73 10.91 10.84
CA SER A 612 32.55 11.91 10.12
C SER A 612 34.05 11.61 10.13
N LYS A 613 34.53 10.72 11.01
CA LYS A 613 35.94 10.29 11.04
C LYS A 613 36.20 9.04 10.21
N ALA A 614 35.16 8.36 9.74
CA ALA A 614 35.26 7.13 8.98
C ALA A 614 35.66 7.42 7.53
N THR A 615 36.54 6.59 6.97
CA THR A 615 36.88 6.61 5.54
C THR A 615 35.76 5.97 4.71
N ALA A 616 35.78 6.17 3.38
CA ALA A 616 34.83 5.50 2.49
C ALA A 616 34.97 3.98 2.58
N GLU A 617 36.19 3.46 2.73
CA GLU A 617 36.47 2.06 2.95
C GLU A 617 35.90 1.55 4.28
N ASP A 618 36.00 2.33 5.36
CA ASP A 618 35.40 1.97 6.65
C ASP A 618 33.88 1.85 6.54
N ILE A 619 33.23 2.81 5.88
CA ILE A 619 31.76 2.83 5.68
C ILE A 619 31.30 1.64 4.80
N GLN A 620 32.11 1.22 3.84
CA GLN A 620 31.83 0.07 2.99
C GLN A 620 32.00 -1.26 3.72
N SER A 621 33.07 -1.39 4.52
CA SER A 621 33.58 -2.69 4.97
C SER A 621 33.22 -3.06 6.41
N PHE A 622 32.57 -2.16 7.16
CA PHE A 622 32.19 -2.48 8.54
C PHE A 622 31.21 -3.65 8.60
N LYS A 623 31.33 -4.43 9.68
CA LYS A 623 30.44 -5.55 9.95
C LYS A 623 29.30 -5.10 10.84
N ALA A 624 28.07 -5.31 10.39
CA ALA A 624 26.89 -5.19 11.23
C ALA A 624 26.54 -6.60 11.75
N ASN A 625 26.62 -6.81 13.06
CA ASN A 625 26.23 -8.06 13.73
C ASN A 625 26.90 -9.33 13.14
N GLY A 626 28.17 -9.27 12.73
CA GLY A 626 28.93 -10.45 12.28
C GLY A 626 28.88 -10.77 10.77
N SER A 627 28.26 -9.93 9.94
CA SER A 627 28.42 -9.92 8.48
C SER A 627 28.75 -8.55 7.93
N GLU A 628 29.17 -8.51 6.67
CA GLU A 628 29.08 -7.32 5.83
C GLU A 628 27.74 -6.58 6.05
N SER A 629 27.84 -5.27 6.20
CA SER A 629 26.73 -4.36 6.50
C SER A 629 25.68 -4.26 5.38
N GLY A 630 26.01 -4.75 4.17
CA GLY A 630 25.20 -4.56 2.97
C GLY A 630 25.31 -3.15 2.38
N ILE A 631 26.24 -2.34 2.87
CA ILE A 631 26.55 -1.02 2.32
C ILE A 631 27.52 -1.20 1.15
N GLY A 632 27.05 -0.94 -0.06
CA GLY A 632 27.85 -1.02 -1.27
C GLY A 632 28.78 0.19 -1.45
N GLU A 633 29.77 0.04 -2.34
CA GLU A 633 30.78 1.05 -2.67
C GLU A 633 30.17 2.43 -3.02
N GLU A 634 29.11 2.44 -3.83
CA GLU A 634 28.44 3.69 -4.25
C GLU A 634 27.80 4.45 -3.09
N ILE A 635 27.24 3.74 -2.10
CA ILE A 635 26.64 4.35 -0.90
C ILE A 635 27.76 4.94 -0.04
N ALA A 636 28.83 4.18 0.17
CA ALA A 636 29.95 4.59 1.01
C ALA A 636 30.66 5.83 0.46
N LYS A 637 30.97 5.85 -0.84
CA LYS A 637 31.57 7.01 -1.51
C LYS A 637 30.65 8.23 -1.45
N SER A 638 29.36 8.06 -1.74
CA SER A 638 28.40 9.17 -1.75
C SER A 638 28.26 9.80 -0.37
N LEU A 639 28.16 8.98 0.68
CA LEU A 639 28.06 9.47 2.05
C LEU A 639 29.36 10.12 2.52
N HIS A 640 30.50 9.47 2.31
CA HIS A 640 31.81 10.02 2.69
C HIS A 640 32.06 11.37 2.02
N HIS A 641 31.78 11.48 0.71
CA HIS A 641 31.91 12.73 -0.03
C HIS A 641 31.01 13.82 0.56
N PHE A 642 29.75 13.49 0.88
CA PHE A 642 28.84 14.46 1.49
C PHE A 642 29.35 14.94 2.86
N LEU A 643 29.74 14.03 3.75
CA LEU A 643 30.26 14.34 5.10
C LEU A 643 31.47 15.28 5.07
N HIS A 644 32.32 15.18 4.05
CA HIS A 644 33.55 15.96 3.91
C HIS A 644 33.43 17.16 2.97
N SER A 645 32.28 17.34 2.34
CA SER A 645 32.01 18.53 1.53
C SER A 645 31.73 19.75 2.42
N GLU A 646 32.13 20.95 1.98
CA GLU A 646 31.82 22.20 2.69
C GLU A 646 30.31 22.32 2.98
N ARG A 647 29.49 21.94 2.00
CA ARG A 647 28.04 21.88 2.12
C ARG A 647 27.58 20.94 3.24
N GLY A 648 28.03 19.70 3.24
CA GLY A 648 27.59 18.72 4.23
C GLY A 648 28.01 19.12 5.64
N GLN A 649 29.23 19.63 5.80
CA GLN A 649 29.72 20.16 7.06
C GLN A 649 28.86 21.32 7.56
N HIS A 650 28.48 22.25 6.67
CA HIS A 650 27.59 23.35 7.01
C HIS A 650 26.21 22.86 7.46
N VAL A 651 25.57 21.95 6.69
CA VAL A 651 24.27 21.38 7.04
C VAL A 651 24.28 20.72 8.42
N PHE A 652 25.30 19.90 8.71
CA PHE A 652 25.38 19.26 10.01
C PHE A 652 25.67 20.23 11.15
N ALA A 653 26.45 21.29 10.90
CA ALA A 653 26.68 22.35 11.88
C ALA A 653 25.38 23.10 12.22
N GLU A 654 24.60 23.48 11.21
CA GLU A 654 23.29 24.14 11.39
C GLU A 654 22.31 23.25 12.17
N LEU A 655 22.20 21.97 11.81
CA LEU A 655 21.32 21.03 12.52
C LEU A 655 21.74 20.86 13.99
N LYS A 656 23.06 20.82 14.24
CA LYS A 656 23.60 20.74 15.60
C LYS A 656 23.30 22.00 16.41
N GLU A 657 23.46 23.18 15.81
CA GLU A 657 23.14 24.47 16.42
C GLU A 657 21.64 24.61 16.71
N ALA A 658 20.79 24.10 15.82
CA ALA A 658 19.35 24.02 16.00
C ALA A 658 18.90 23.06 17.11
N GLY A 659 19.82 22.26 17.67
CA GLY A 659 19.55 21.29 18.73
C GLY A 659 18.95 19.97 18.24
N VAL A 660 19.16 19.60 16.97
CA VAL A 660 18.77 18.29 16.45
C VAL A 660 19.70 17.22 17.02
N ASP A 661 19.13 16.13 17.49
CA ASP A 661 19.89 14.97 17.96
C ASP A 661 20.59 14.28 16.78
N LEU A 662 21.92 14.41 16.75
CA LEU A 662 22.81 13.78 15.78
C LEU A 662 23.45 12.50 16.33
N THR A 663 22.82 11.89 17.32
CA THR A 663 23.16 10.59 17.88
C THR A 663 22.11 9.56 17.49
N MET A 664 22.49 8.30 17.48
CA MET A 664 21.56 7.19 17.43
C MET A 664 20.92 7.08 18.81
N PRO A 665 19.58 7.18 18.94
CA PRO A 665 18.91 7.00 20.21
C PRO A 665 19.36 5.67 20.80
N GLN A 666 19.91 5.71 22.01
CA GLN A 666 20.18 4.47 22.73
C GLN A 666 18.82 3.86 23.06
N THR A 667 18.42 2.82 22.33
CA THR A 667 17.55 1.81 22.94
C THR A 667 18.24 1.41 24.22
N GLU A 668 17.61 1.66 25.37
CA GLU A 668 18.08 1.20 26.67
C GLU A 668 18.62 -0.21 26.46
N GLN A 669 19.94 -0.36 26.64
CA GLN A 669 20.57 -1.67 26.60
C GLN A 669 19.95 -2.45 27.75
N GLY A 670 18.89 -3.21 27.45
CA GLY A 670 18.50 -4.36 28.22
C GLY A 670 19.78 -5.16 28.44
N SER A 671 20.22 -5.19 29.68
CA SER A 671 21.60 -5.33 30.16
C SER A 671 22.18 -6.73 29.99
N THR A 672 21.87 -7.44 28.91
CA THR A 672 22.29 -8.82 28.75
C THR A 672 22.72 -9.09 27.29
N GLN A 673 24.04 -9.21 27.07
CA GLN A 673 24.65 -9.61 25.79
C GLN A 673 24.44 -11.12 25.50
N LYS A 674 23.23 -11.64 25.74
CA LYS A 674 22.93 -13.08 25.71
C LYS A 674 22.97 -13.67 24.30
N LEU A 675 22.78 -12.83 23.29
CA LEU A 675 22.81 -13.23 21.87
C LEU A 675 24.06 -12.72 21.15
N ALA A 676 25.06 -12.20 21.86
CA ALA A 676 26.28 -11.65 21.28
C ALA A 676 26.95 -12.63 20.30
N GLY A 677 27.12 -12.18 19.05
CA GLY A 677 27.79 -12.94 17.99
C GLY A 677 26.96 -14.05 17.33
N LYS A 678 25.68 -14.21 17.72
CA LYS A 678 24.79 -15.24 17.16
C LYS A 678 23.95 -14.69 16.01
N SER A 679 23.76 -15.48 14.96
CA SER A 679 22.87 -15.16 13.84
C SER A 679 21.53 -15.86 13.98
N LEU A 680 20.46 -15.09 14.11
CA LEU A 680 19.11 -15.57 14.28
C LEU A 680 18.26 -15.21 13.05
N VAL A 681 17.49 -16.17 12.55
CA VAL A 681 16.50 -15.92 11.49
C VAL A 681 15.12 -16.06 12.10
N VAL A 682 14.23 -15.14 11.77
CA VAL A 682 12.85 -15.16 12.24
C VAL A 682 11.95 -15.62 11.11
N THR A 683 11.12 -16.62 11.35
CA THR A 683 10.17 -17.16 10.38
C THR A 683 8.87 -17.57 11.06
N GLY A 684 7.81 -17.71 10.28
CA GLY A 684 6.46 -17.97 10.80
C GLY A 684 5.79 -16.73 11.38
N LYS A 685 4.56 -16.92 11.84
CA LYS A 685 3.72 -15.96 12.55
C LYS A 685 4.04 -16.06 14.04
N LEU A 686 4.47 -14.94 14.59
CA LEU A 686 4.75 -14.81 16.01
C LEU A 686 3.47 -14.34 16.72
N THR A 687 3.25 -14.85 17.92
CA THR A 687 2.06 -14.63 18.77
C THR A 687 2.33 -13.61 19.87
N ARG A 688 3.59 -13.49 20.31
CA ARG A 688 4.03 -12.66 21.44
C ARG A 688 4.77 -11.39 21.01
N TYR A 689 5.39 -11.39 19.84
CA TYR A 689 6.16 -10.26 19.32
C TYR A 689 5.80 -9.99 17.86
N THR A 690 5.83 -8.72 17.44
CA THR A 690 5.89 -8.42 16.00
C THR A 690 7.25 -8.85 15.42
N ARG A 691 7.32 -9.00 14.10
CA ARG A 691 8.59 -9.38 13.46
C ARG A 691 9.64 -8.28 13.65
N GLU A 692 9.22 -7.03 13.62
CA GLU A 692 10.06 -5.87 13.85
C GLU A 692 10.53 -5.84 15.31
N GLU A 693 9.63 -6.06 16.28
CA GLU A 693 9.95 -6.13 17.71
C GLU A 693 10.91 -7.27 18.05
N ILE A 694 10.68 -8.49 17.55
CA ILE A 694 11.59 -9.60 17.86
C ILE A 694 12.94 -9.40 17.18
N GLN A 695 12.97 -8.84 15.97
CA GLN A 695 14.22 -8.52 15.30
C GLN A 695 14.97 -7.42 16.05
N GLU A 696 14.24 -6.48 16.64
CA GLU A 696 14.80 -5.47 17.51
C GLU A 696 15.32 -6.10 18.79
N LEU A 697 14.54 -6.93 19.49
CA LEU A 697 15.00 -7.67 20.68
C LEU A 697 16.25 -8.52 20.42
N ILE A 698 16.32 -9.20 19.27
CA ILE A 698 17.52 -9.93 18.83
C ILE A 698 18.72 -8.98 18.75
N ARG A 699 18.54 -7.79 18.16
CA ARG A 699 19.61 -6.78 18.02
C ARG A 699 19.97 -6.16 19.37
N THR A 700 19.00 -5.78 20.20
CA THR A 700 19.20 -5.19 21.53
C THR A 700 19.99 -6.13 22.45
N HIS A 701 19.87 -7.45 22.27
CA HIS A 701 20.61 -8.47 23.02
C HIS A 701 21.93 -8.94 22.34
N GLY A 702 22.39 -8.23 21.29
CA GLY A 702 23.68 -8.45 20.63
C GLY A 702 23.70 -9.48 19.49
N GLY A 703 22.53 -9.98 19.09
CA GLY A 703 22.38 -10.95 17.99
C GLY A 703 22.11 -10.32 16.64
N ARG A 704 22.30 -11.10 15.56
CA ARG A 704 22.01 -10.69 14.18
C ARG A 704 20.67 -11.23 13.71
N ALA A 705 19.73 -10.34 13.42
CA ALA A 705 18.51 -10.70 12.70
C ALA A 705 18.77 -10.85 11.18
N ALA A 706 18.97 -12.08 10.71
CA ALA A 706 19.19 -12.40 9.30
C ALA A 706 17.89 -12.69 8.55
N SER A 707 17.85 -12.35 7.26
CA SER A 707 16.65 -12.52 6.42
C SER A 707 16.51 -13.93 5.83
N SER A 708 17.58 -14.74 5.83
CA SER A 708 17.60 -16.07 5.24
C SER A 708 18.44 -17.05 6.04
N VAL A 709 18.04 -18.32 6.03
CA VAL A 709 18.76 -19.40 6.73
C VAL A 709 19.96 -19.83 5.89
N SER A 710 21.12 -19.89 6.52
CA SER A 710 22.41 -20.32 5.99
C SER A 710 23.12 -21.25 6.99
N LYS A 711 24.25 -21.86 6.59
CA LYS A 711 25.10 -22.64 7.51
C LYS A 711 25.67 -21.83 8.68
N SER A 712 25.69 -20.50 8.57
CA SER A 712 26.17 -19.60 9.62
C SER A 712 25.04 -19.07 10.51
N THR A 713 23.84 -19.65 10.42
CA THR A 713 22.71 -19.30 11.29
C THR A 713 22.77 -20.15 12.55
N ASP A 714 22.76 -19.52 13.72
CA ASP A 714 22.80 -20.20 15.02
C ASP A 714 21.40 -20.66 15.44
N TYR A 715 20.41 -19.77 15.34
CA TYR A 715 19.03 -20.07 15.70
C TYR A 715 18.03 -19.66 14.62
N LEU A 716 17.00 -20.48 14.45
CA LEU A 716 15.78 -20.08 13.74
C LEU A 716 14.67 -19.89 14.78
N ILE A 717 14.19 -18.67 14.96
CA ILE A 717 12.98 -18.44 15.75
C ILE A 717 11.79 -18.73 14.83
N ALA A 718 11.09 -19.80 15.12
CA ALA A 718 9.96 -20.31 14.37
C ALA A 718 8.67 -20.07 15.15
N GLY A 719 7.87 -19.12 14.66
CA GLY A 719 6.46 -19.02 15.03
C GLY A 719 5.60 -20.03 14.25
N GLU A 720 4.29 -19.94 14.41
CA GLU A 720 3.34 -20.78 13.67
C GLU A 720 3.55 -20.65 12.14
N LYS A 721 3.45 -21.76 11.41
CA LYS A 721 3.63 -21.81 9.93
C LYS A 721 5.01 -21.30 9.45
N ALA A 722 6.08 -21.71 10.13
CA ALA A 722 7.47 -21.35 9.85
C ALA A 722 8.02 -21.66 8.43
N GLY A 723 7.28 -22.41 7.60
CA GLY A 723 7.45 -22.49 6.14
C GLY A 723 8.82 -22.96 5.64
N SER A 724 9.22 -22.53 4.45
CA SER A 724 10.44 -23.00 3.75
C SER A 724 11.76 -22.70 4.47
N LYS A 725 11.78 -21.73 5.39
CA LYS A 725 12.96 -21.44 6.23
C LYS A 725 13.12 -22.45 7.37
N LEU A 726 12.03 -23.01 7.90
CA LEU A 726 12.09 -24.11 8.86
C LEU A 726 12.68 -25.35 8.22
N THR A 727 12.15 -25.75 7.06
CA THR A 727 12.68 -26.88 6.30
C THR A 727 14.16 -26.68 5.94
N LYS A 728 14.55 -25.46 5.56
CA LYS A 728 15.95 -25.11 5.27
C LYS A 728 16.84 -25.14 6.53
N ALA A 729 16.32 -24.77 7.70
CA ALA A 729 17.06 -24.86 8.96
C ALA A 729 17.26 -26.31 9.40
N GLU A 730 16.24 -27.15 9.27
CA GLU A 730 16.31 -28.59 9.54
C GLU A 730 17.35 -29.28 8.63
N GLN A 731 17.33 -28.97 7.32
CA GLN A 731 18.32 -29.48 6.35
C GLN A 731 19.75 -29.04 6.64
N LEU A 732 19.94 -27.86 7.24
CA LEU A 732 21.25 -27.30 7.56
C LEU A 732 21.69 -27.58 9.00
N GLY A 733 20.86 -28.27 9.80
CA GLY A 733 21.14 -28.58 11.20
C GLY A 733 21.11 -27.38 12.14
N VAL A 734 20.41 -26.30 11.77
CA VAL A 734 20.30 -25.07 12.56
C VAL A 734 19.25 -25.27 13.67
N LYS A 735 19.57 -24.87 14.91
CA LYS A 735 18.67 -25.06 16.06
C LYS A 735 17.43 -24.17 15.92
N VAL A 736 16.24 -24.76 16.07
CA VAL A 736 14.96 -24.06 16.00
C VAL A 736 14.48 -23.73 17.41
N LEU A 737 13.98 -22.51 17.62
CA LEU A 737 13.42 -22.00 18.88
C LEU A 737 12.00 -21.50 18.64
N ASN A 738 11.10 -21.73 19.59
CA ASN A 738 9.80 -21.06 19.62
C ASN A 738 9.89 -19.72 20.40
N GLU A 739 8.79 -18.97 20.47
CA GLU A 739 8.76 -17.65 21.11
C GLU A 739 8.94 -17.68 22.64
N ALA A 740 8.49 -18.74 23.29
CA ALA A 740 8.68 -18.93 24.73
C ALA A 740 10.15 -19.25 25.03
N GLU A 741 10.76 -20.16 24.26
CA GLU A 741 12.17 -20.53 24.38
C GLU A 741 13.10 -19.34 24.05
N PHE A 742 12.75 -18.52 23.05
CA PHE A 742 13.47 -17.29 22.77
C PHE A 742 13.37 -16.33 23.96
N HIS A 743 12.19 -16.16 24.55
CA HIS A 743 12.00 -15.31 25.72
C HIS A 743 12.75 -15.81 26.95
N GLU A 744 12.77 -17.12 27.20
CA GLU A 744 13.53 -17.74 28.29
C GLU A 744 15.03 -17.48 28.13
N ILE A 745 15.57 -17.60 26.91
CA ILE A 745 16.98 -17.24 26.62
C ILE A 745 17.25 -15.77 26.98
N LEU A 746 16.27 -14.88 26.84
CA LEU A 746 16.40 -13.48 27.26
C LEU A 746 16.24 -13.28 28.77
N GLN A 747 15.56 -14.18 29.49
CA GLN A 747 15.26 -14.06 30.93
C GLN A 747 16.20 -14.84 31.87
N ASP A 748 16.81 -15.94 31.44
CA ASP A 748 17.60 -16.82 32.33
C ASP A 748 18.86 -16.15 32.91
N THR A 749 19.06 -16.34 34.22
CA THR A 749 20.12 -15.75 35.07
C THR A 749 21.40 -16.57 35.04
#